data_AF-A0A933NJN3-F1
#
_entry.id   AF-A0A933NJN3-F1
#
_cell.length_a   1.000
_cell.length_b   1.000
_cell.length_c   1.000
_cell.angle_alpha   90.00
_cell.angle_beta   90.00
_cell.angle_gamma   90.00
#
_symmetry.space_group_name_H-M   'P 1'
#
loop_
_entity.id
_entity.type
_entity.pdbx_description
1 polymer ?
#
loop_
_entity_poly.entity_id
_entity_poly.type
_entity_poly.pdbx_seq_one_letter_code
_entity_poly.pdbx_strand_id
1 'polypeptide(L)'
;MGVLANPDEKVRQAAIADLARMGPLAGSTIPALVDALKDSSKAVRSEAIDALTRIGPMTVPALVLAMGTTESQAKLGAEAVFRRLGMAALPSLLQLLGCSTEGISKSAAQALGVLGAPAVPSLINMLRRSDCNFEGVAEALREIGAPAVPDLIEALRQQDPTVCARAAEALGRIGAAASSATPELLRVFEMPQPRLKDAAASGLGGIGPQAAAAVKPLIQKLGDENETSGEAAVRALGQIGEPAISPLVHALSASNVLVRLRAADAWLKMGRLATAAFAHLKGTSSKVKSSVLEIVGRTLLQPDRAVGPLVDLLKDRSPDVRQAAASVLGKIGPPAMAAVPALLELLKAKEPAVPVAAADALAKIAPSDGRAAPAWLRMLKARDSGVRNVAASVLGKARPTTDSMVSALIQALKDRDANVRLYAAISLGEMGAPAKLAVPALLRVLKEDGLDRSFGVADSLGKIAHADGTVLSALACAAKDGGRGVCQGVARALATLGSEALPVLIELSRHGSERVRAQAIASLGELDPTTETVTRHVVEALKDPSEHVKKAAVASTLKLGHKRKSARPVTPNIHAASVRSPQCDRTVAEAPPVPRELAETLASVMLRARDGTLRVDAACALARLGPPVSAVSALVQALRTSDGSVVHSAGLGLRAVGEPAVPALIEALKDSPSSVKWAILRVLGEIGAASIAHQSRLLDVFRQSCADPDHMVALTAFQSLSGLGSPAVPTLMRTMRSGDQVVVSRAVEALKRIGLPAVPALMQALKDPDAAFKGYRALVQMWTPMGAPREAEVSDRAAVMLVLGKMGPRACAAVPALCAALNEIEVDTRMAAARALGEIGPLAASSVPDLAQALQDPDPRVRQTVARALAVIGAPASAFVPHLVCALKSADRDVRFASSEALGRIGTEAVAPLVHALGDTDAQVRQVAVIALGHNRSLPTSAVTALIQALKDSEGNVQFAASDALGRMGATVVPQLLQVLEDPDPKVRRTAANTLATIGPPAAASASVLIKQMNDADTLSARAAAGALNRMGSAVVPALVEAALKSPDKGVRAACVSVLARTARRPPVIGVVREIRFLSNDLTVPAEVGDVVATVLTTLEAVAANDPEPVVREAAQRARRSVLQSWGTWGR
;
A
#
# COMPACT_ATOMS: atom_id res chain seq x y z
N MET A 1 10.05 -45.37 -3.63
CA MET A 1 9.01 -44.38 -3.28
C MET A 1 8.25 -44.75 -2.03
N GLY A 2 7.48 -45.85 -2.00
CA GLY A 2 6.70 -46.23 -0.80
C GLY A 2 7.53 -46.42 0.49
N VAL A 3 8.77 -46.90 0.38
CA VAL A 3 9.68 -47.08 1.53
C VAL A 3 10.19 -45.74 2.10
N LEU A 4 10.24 -44.67 1.30
CA LEU A 4 10.63 -43.33 1.76
C LEU A 4 9.51 -42.62 2.54
N ALA A 5 8.29 -43.17 2.51
CA ALA A 5 7.16 -42.72 3.33
C ALA A 5 6.97 -43.60 4.59
N ASN A 6 7.91 -44.52 4.86
CA ASN A 6 7.83 -45.41 6.02
C ASN A 6 7.97 -44.61 7.32
N PRO A 7 7.14 -44.86 8.35
CA PRO A 7 7.23 -44.13 9.63
C PRO A 7 8.56 -44.34 10.38
N ASP A 8 9.25 -45.46 10.16
CA ASP A 8 10.55 -45.75 10.78
C ASP A 8 11.69 -45.00 10.08
N GLU A 9 12.34 -44.08 10.81
CA GLU A 9 13.47 -43.31 10.29
C GLU A 9 14.66 -44.19 9.87
N LYS A 10 14.88 -45.34 10.53
CA LYS A 10 15.97 -46.25 10.16
C LYS A 10 15.67 -46.94 8.85
N VAL A 11 14.40 -47.23 8.57
CA VAL A 11 13.97 -47.80 7.28
C VAL A 11 14.07 -46.76 6.17
N ARG A 12 13.65 -45.51 6.42
CA ARG A 12 13.84 -44.41 5.46
C ARG A 12 15.32 -44.14 5.20
N GLN A 13 16.12 -44.07 6.27
CA GLN A 13 17.57 -43.85 6.19
C GLN A 13 18.25 -45.01 5.45
N ALA A 14 17.93 -46.26 5.77
CA ALA A 14 18.47 -47.42 5.06
C ALA A 14 18.06 -47.41 3.59
N ALA A 15 16.80 -47.07 3.28
CA ALA A 15 16.35 -46.95 1.90
C ALA A 15 17.09 -45.84 1.14
N ILE A 16 17.37 -44.70 1.78
CA ILE A 16 18.16 -43.61 1.18
C ILE A 16 19.62 -44.01 1.03
N ALA A 17 20.19 -44.73 2.01
CA ALA A 17 21.54 -45.26 1.93
C ALA A 17 21.66 -46.29 0.80
N ASP A 18 20.63 -47.11 0.57
CA ASP A 18 20.55 -48.07 -0.53
C ASP A 18 20.48 -47.34 -1.87
N LEU A 19 19.65 -46.29 -1.97
CA LEU A 19 19.61 -45.41 -3.14
C LEU A 19 20.94 -44.67 -3.34
N ALA A 20 21.62 -44.27 -2.27
CA ALA A 20 22.95 -43.65 -2.32
C ALA A 20 24.02 -44.61 -2.87
N ARG A 21 23.90 -45.91 -2.56
CA ARG A 21 24.80 -46.96 -3.09
C ARG A 21 24.62 -47.18 -4.59
N MET A 22 23.44 -46.90 -5.14
CA MET A 22 23.19 -46.97 -6.59
C MET A 22 23.82 -45.80 -7.35
N GLY A 23 24.13 -44.67 -6.68
CA GLY A 23 24.78 -43.51 -7.29
C GLY A 23 24.00 -42.96 -8.50
N PRO A 24 24.65 -42.65 -9.64
CA PRO A 24 24.01 -42.07 -10.83
C PRO A 24 22.82 -42.86 -11.40
N LEU A 25 22.76 -44.17 -11.16
CA LEU A 25 21.65 -45.04 -11.63
C LEU A 25 20.33 -44.78 -10.87
N ALA A 26 20.37 -44.07 -9.74
CA ALA A 26 19.20 -43.65 -8.98
C ALA A 26 18.54 -42.35 -9.49
N GLY A 27 18.84 -41.89 -10.71
CA GLY A 27 18.35 -40.61 -11.23
C GLY A 27 16.83 -40.40 -11.17
N SER A 28 16.02 -41.46 -11.32
CA SER A 28 14.56 -41.38 -11.22
C SER A 28 14.04 -41.11 -9.80
N THR A 29 14.87 -41.27 -8.77
CA THR A 29 14.51 -41.04 -7.37
C THR A 29 14.94 -39.66 -6.85
N ILE A 30 15.58 -38.83 -7.69
CA ILE A 30 16.03 -37.48 -7.33
C ILE A 30 14.91 -36.62 -6.72
N PRO A 31 13.69 -36.54 -7.28
CA PRO A 31 12.61 -35.75 -6.65
C PRO A 31 12.29 -36.23 -5.24
N ALA A 32 12.32 -37.55 -5.02
CA ALA A 32 12.05 -38.17 -3.73
C ALA A 32 13.16 -37.90 -2.71
N LEU A 33 14.42 -37.90 -3.17
CA LEU A 33 15.58 -37.56 -2.34
C LEU A 33 15.61 -36.07 -2.01
N VAL A 34 15.17 -35.20 -2.93
CA VAL A 34 14.99 -33.76 -2.68
C VAL A 34 13.84 -33.53 -1.69
N ASP A 35 12.75 -34.27 -1.80
CA ASP A 35 11.69 -34.24 -0.78
C ASP A 35 12.18 -34.78 0.56
N ALA A 36 13.10 -35.76 0.59
CA ALA A 36 13.73 -36.22 1.81
C ALA A 36 14.66 -35.17 2.48
N LEU A 37 15.03 -34.08 1.79
CA LEU A 37 15.66 -32.92 2.44
C LEU A 37 14.71 -32.17 3.38
N LYS A 38 13.39 -32.37 3.22
CA LYS A 38 12.34 -31.85 4.10
C LYS A 38 12.01 -32.81 5.23
N ASP A 39 12.59 -34.03 5.23
CA ASP A 39 12.34 -35.03 6.26
C ASP A 39 12.67 -34.44 7.62
N SER A 40 11.85 -34.73 8.61
CA SER A 40 11.98 -34.16 9.95
C SER A 40 13.13 -34.80 10.75
N SER A 41 13.60 -35.99 10.35
CA SER A 41 14.81 -36.61 10.90
C SER A 41 16.09 -36.03 10.30
N LYS A 42 16.99 -35.56 11.18
CA LYS A 42 18.31 -35.05 10.76
C LYS A 42 19.16 -36.14 10.10
N ALA A 43 19.05 -37.39 10.54
CA ALA A 43 19.80 -38.52 10.00
C ALA A 43 19.36 -38.83 8.56
N VAL A 44 18.04 -38.83 8.33
CA VAL A 44 17.44 -38.96 7.01
C VAL A 44 17.85 -37.80 6.11
N ARG A 45 17.79 -36.55 6.60
CA ARG A 45 18.27 -35.38 5.83
C ARG A 45 19.76 -35.47 5.51
N SER A 46 20.62 -35.86 6.46
CA SER A 46 22.06 -35.99 6.20
C SER A 46 22.33 -37.10 5.18
N GLU A 47 21.63 -38.23 5.29
CA GLU A 47 21.75 -39.32 4.33
C GLU A 47 21.21 -38.92 2.95
N ALA A 48 20.14 -38.13 2.89
CA ALA A 48 19.61 -37.57 1.65
C ALA A 48 20.61 -36.58 1.02
N ILE A 49 21.26 -35.73 1.81
CA ILE A 49 22.35 -34.86 1.33
C ILE A 49 23.50 -35.72 0.80
N ASP A 50 23.92 -36.77 1.52
CA ASP A 50 24.97 -37.69 1.07
C ASP A 50 24.58 -38.43 -0.21
N ALA A 51 23.35 -38.92 -0.31
CA ALA A 51 22.80 -39.59 -1.48
C ALA A 51 22.77 -38.67 -2.70
N LEU A 52 22.21 -37.47 -2.56
CA LEU A 52 22.16 -36.47 -3.63
C LEU A 52 23.57 -36.03 -4.05
N THR A 53 24.51 -35.91 -3.10
CA THR A 53 25.92 -35.62 -3.39
C THR A 53 26.56 -36.75 -4.20
N ARG A 54 26.32 -38.03 -3.85
CA ARG A 54 26.85 -39.20 -4.57
C ARG A 54 26.24 -39.39 -5.97
N ILE A 55 24.99 -39.02 -6.16
CA ILE A 55 24.35 -38.99 -7.49
C ILE A 55 25.00 -37.93 -8.38
N GLY A 56 25.40 -36.80 -7.80
CA GLY A 56 26.22 -35.80 -8.47
C GLY A 56 25.40 -34.73 -9.22
N PRO A 57 25.99 -34.08 -10.26
CA PRO A 57 25.45 -32.87 -10.90
C PRO A 57 24.06 -33.00 -11.52
N MET A 58 23.60 -34.21 -11.83
CA MET A 58 22.25 -34.47 -12.34
C MET A 58 21.13 -34.11 -11.34
N THR A 59 21.47 -33.91 -10.07
CA THR A 59 20.53 -33.42 -9.03
C THR A 59 20.29 -31.91 -9.09
N VAL A 60 21.16 -31.15 -9.75
CA VAL A 60 21.18 -29.68 -9.73
C VAL A 60 19.83 -29.05 -10.13
N PRO A 61 19.13 -29.47 -11.20
CA PRO A 61 17.84 -28.87 -11.56
C PRO A 61 16.79 -29.00 -10.46
N ALA A 62 16.71 -30.17 -9.81
CA ALA A 62 15.75 -30.40 -8.73
C ALA A 62 16.12 -29.60 -7.46
N LEU A 63 17.41 -29.46 -7.17
CA LEU A 63 17.90 -28.65 -6.05
C LEU A 63 17.67 -27.15 -6.25
N VAL A 64 17.78 -26.64 -7.48
CA VAL A 64 17.46 -25.24 -7.80
C VAL A 64 15.96 -24.96 -7.57
N LEU A 65 15.08 -25.90 -7.91
CA LEU A 65 13.66 -25.76 -7.59
C LEU A 65 13.42 -25.76 -6.08
N ALA A 66 14.15 -26.59 -5.31
CA ALA A 66 14.07 -26.60 -3.85
C ALA A 66 14.52 -25.26 -3.21
N MET A 67 15.54 -24.59 -3.78
CA MET A 67 16.01 -23.27 -3.33
C MET A 67 14.95 -22.17 -3.47
N GLY A 68 14.05 -22.29 -4.45
CA GLY A 68 12.96 -21.34 -4.71
C GLY A 68 11.70 -21.55 -3.86
N THR A 69 11.65 -22.59 -3.03
CA THR A 69 10.51 -22.84 -2.14
C THR A 69 10.51 -21.91 -0.91
N THR A 70 9.34 -21.69 -0.30
CA THR A 70 9.22 -20.95 0.97
C THR A 70 9.70 -21.77 2.18
N GLU A 71 10.04 -23.04 1.97
CA GLU A 71 10.35 -24.01 3.02
C GLU A 71 11.84 -23.97 3.40
N SER A 72 12.14 -23.53 4.63
CA SER A 72 13.51 -23.26 5.05
C SER A 72 14.41 -24.50 5.11
N GLN A 73 13.86 -25.69 5.38
CA GLN A 73 14.65 -26.93 5.48
C GLN A 73 15.11 -27.43 4.11
N ALA A 74 14.22 -27.43 3.11
CA ALA A 74 14.57 -27.78 1.74
C ALA A 74 15.68 -26.88 1.19
N LYS A 75 15.59 -25.57 1.47
CA LYS A 75 16.61 -24.59 1.07
C LYS A 75 17.96 -24.88 1.73
N LEU A 76 18.02 -25.02 3.05
CA LEU A 76 19.26 -25.31 3.77
C LEU A 76 19.89 -26.66 3.37
N GLY A 77 19.05 -27.67 3.11
CA GLY A 77 19.47 -28.97 2.59
C GLY A 77 20.09 -28.85 1.20
N ALA A 78 19.44 -28.12 0.30
CA ALA A 78 19.96 -27.86 -1.04
C ALA A 78 21.29 -27.08 -1.00
N GLU A 79 21.41 -26.05 -0.16
CA GLU A 79 22.67 -25.32 0.06
C GLU A 79 23.80 -26.23 0.59
N ALA A 80 23.47 -27.20 1.45
CA ALA A 80 24.44 -28.18 1.94
C ALA A 80 24.91 -29.12 0.83
N VAL A 81 24.01 -29.56 -0.06
CA VAL A 81 24.37 -30.37 -1.23
C VAL A 81 25.24 -29.56 -2.20
N PHE A 82 24.88 -28.30 -2.49
CA PHE A 82 25.70 -27.44 -3.37
C PHE A 82 27.11 -27.22 -2.84
N ARG A 83 27.28 -27.00 -1.52
CA ARG A 83 28.61 -26.90 -0.90
C ARG A 83 29.45 -28.16 -1.05
N ARG A 84 28.82 -29.33 -1.10
CA ARG A 84 29.50 -30.63 -1.24
C ARG A 84 29.78 -30.98 -2.70
N LEU A 85 28.85 -30.70 -3.61
CA LEU A 85 29.06 -30.84 -5.05
C LEU A 85 30.15 -29.89 -5.56
N GLY A 86 30.24 -28.69 -4.98
CA GLY A 86 31.23 -27.69 -5.34
C GLY A 86 31.16 -27.34 -6.83
N MET A 87 32.33 -27.23 -7.47
CA MET A 87 32.44 -26.82 -8.87
C MET A 87 31.85 -27.82 -9.87
N ALA A 88 31.55 -29.06 -9.47
CA ALA A 88 30.88 -30.02 -10.33
C ALA A 88 29.43 -29.59 -10.67
N ALA A 89 28.79 -28.78 -9.82
CA ALA A 89 27.45 -28.24 -10.08
C ALA A 89 27.45 -27.02 -11.01
N LEU A 90 28.62 -26.38 -11.24
CA LEU A 90 28.72 -25.11 -11.92
C LEU A 90 28.16 -25.14 -13.37
N PRO A 91 28.49 -26.11 -14.24
CA PRO A 91 27.97 -26.11 -15.62
C PRO A 91 26.44 -26.13 -15.68
N SER A 92 25.81 -26.96 -14.84
CA SER A 92 24.35 -27.08 -14.76
C SER A 92 23.70 -25.81 -14.19
N LEU A 93 24.33 -25.18 -13.19
CA LEU A 93 23.85 -23.92 -12.63
C LEU A 93 23.93 -22.77 -13.64
N LEU A 94 25.01 -22.66 -14.42
CA LEU A 94 25.15 -21.64 -15.47
C LEU A 94 24.10 -21.85 -16.58
N GLN A 95 23.77 -23.09 -16.91
CA GLN A 95 22.69 -23.38 -17.86
C GLN A 95 21.31 -22.93 -17.33
N LEU A 96 21.00 -23.22 -16.07
CA LEU A 96 19.74 -22.82 -15.43
C LEU A 96 19.64 -21.31 -15.21
N LEU A 97 20.76 -20.64 -14.99
CA LEU A 97 20.82 -19.18 -14.90
C LEU A 97 20.36 -18.51 -16.19
N GLY A 98 20.67 -19.12 -17.35
CA GLY A 98 20.27 -18.67 -18.68
C GLY A 98 18.80 -18.95 -19.05
N CYS A 99 18.03 -19.63 -18.19
CA CYS A 99 16.60 -19.85 -18.45
C CYS A 99 15.79 -18.54 -18.33
N SER A 100 14.72 -18.42 -19.12
CA SER A 100 13.83 -17.25 -19.17
C SER A 100 12.86 -17.15 -17.97
N THR A 101 12.78 -18.18 -17.14
CA THR A 101 11.92 -18.22 -15.96
C THR A 101 12.60 -17.53 -14.78
N GLU A 102 12.11 -16.35 -14.40
CA GLU A 102 12.68 -15.49 -13.35
C GLU A 102 12.91 -16.23 -12.02
N GLY A 103 11.97 -17.09 -11.61
CA GLY A 103 12.08 -17.87 -10.38
C GLY A 103 13.22 -18.90 -10.38
N ILE A 104 13.47 -19.56 -11.52
CA ILE A 104 14.55 -20.56 -11.65
C ILE A 104 15.89 -19.84 -11.72
N SER A 105 15.98 -18.77 -12.51
CA SER A 105 17.22 -17.99 -12.64
C SER A 105 17.65 -17.39 -11.29
N LYS A 106 16.72 -16.82 -10.52
CA LYS A 106 17.01 -16.30 -9.17
C LYS A 106 17.46 -17.39 -8.20
N SER A 107 16.85 -18.57 -8.27
CA SER A 107 17.22 -19.70 -7.41
C SER A 107 18.58 -20.29 -7.79
N ALA A 108 18.91 -20.31 -9.08
CA ALA A 108 20.23 -20.67 -9.60
C ALA A 108 21.29 -19.64 -9.17
N ALA A 109 20.98 -18.34 -9.22
CA ALA A 109 21.84 -17.27 -8.73
C ALA A 109 22.18 -17.43 -7.24
N GLN A 110 21.19 -17.76 -6.41
CA GLN A 110 21.43 -18.06 -4.98
C GLN A 110 22.34 -19.28 -4.80
N ALA A 111 22.13 -20.36 -5.57
CA ALA A 111 22.99 -21.54 -5.53
C ALA A 111 24.44 -21.24 -5.97
N LEU A 112 24.63 -20.34 -6.94
CA LEU A 112 25.96 -19.85 -7.33
C LEU A 112 26.61 -19.01 -6.23
N GLY A 113 25.83 -18.21 -5.50
CA GLY A 113 26.29 -17.52 -4.29
C GLY A 113 26.85 -18.47 -3.23
N VAL A 114 26.23 -19.66 -3.08
CA VAL A 114 26.71 -20.71 -2.17
C VAL A 114 28.05 -21.32 -2.60
N LEU A 115 28.31 -21.41 -3.90
CA LEU A 115 29.63 -21.82 -4.42
C LEU A 115 30.70 -20.75 -4.18
N GLY A 116 30.31 -19.47 -4.21
CA GLY A 116 31.16 -18.34 -3.86
C GLY A 116 32.17 -17.95 -4.94
N ALA A 117 33.31 -17.41 -4.51
CA ALA A 117 34.35 -16.83 -5.38
C ALA A 117 34.79 -17.70 -6.58
N PRO A 118 34.92 -19.05 -6.47
CA PRO A 118 35.31 -19.88 -7.60
C PRO A 118 34.39 -19.81 -8.83
N ALA A 119 33.12 -19.43 -8.66
CA ALA A 119 32.17 -19.27 -9.77
C ALA A 119 32.33 -17.94 -10.54
N VAL A 120 33.02 -16.95 -9.95
CA VAL A 120 33.11 -15.58 -10.48
C VAL A 120 33.72 -15.52 -11.89
N PRO A 121 34.84 -16.21 -12.22
CA PRO A 121 35.40 -16.16 -13.56
C PRO A 121 34.44 -16.64 -14.65
N SER A 122 33.65 -17.68 -14.37
CA SER A 122 32.65 -18.19 -15.31
C SER A 122 31.46 -17.24 -15.47
N LEU A 123 31.04 -16.58 -14.40
CA LEU A 123 30.00 -15.54 -14.46
C LEU A 123 30.46 -14.31 -15.26
N ILE A 124 31.72 -13.88 -15.10
CA ILE A 124 32.30 -12.80 -15.91
C ILE A 124 32.37 -13.21 -17.38
N ASN A 125 32.72 -14.47 -17.68
CA ASN A 125 32.69 -14.96 -19.05
C ASN A 125 31.25 -14.94 -19.63
N MET A 126 30.23 -15.24 -18.83
CA MET A 126 28.83 -15.11 -19.27
C MET A 126 28.46 -13.65 -19.57
N LEU A 127 28.97 -12.66 -18.84
CA LEU A 127 28.71 -11.24 -19.13
C LEU A 127 29.19 -10.81 -20.52
N ARG A 128 30.14 -11.53 -21.14
CA ARG A 128 30.60 -11.29 -22.51
C ARG A 128 29.62 -11.77 -23.57
N ARG A 129 28.77 -12.72 -23.23
CA ARG A 129 27.84 -13.32 -24.20
C ARG A 129 26.67 -12.37 -24.46
N SER A 130 26.27 -12.25 -25.71
CA SER A 130 25.14 -11.41 -26.12
C SER A 130 23.80 -11.95 -25.62
N ASP A 131 23.69 -13.28 -25.48
CA ASP A 131 22.48 -14.02 -25.06
C ASP A 131 22.35 -14.18 -23.53
N CYS A 132 23.22 -13.57 -22.74
CA CYS A 132 23.21 -13.80 -21.29
C CYS A 132 21.98 -13.19 -20.62
N ASN A 133 21.39 -13.92 -19.67
CA ASN A 133 20.45 -13.36 -18.70
C ASN A 133 21.21 -12.49 -17.68
N PHE A 134 21.41 -11.22 -18.02
CA PHE A 134 22.19 -10.28 -17.21
C PHE A 134 21.64 -10.14 -15.77
N GLU A 135 20.31 -10.09 -15.62
CA GLU A 135 19.66 -9.99 -14.31
C GLU A 135 20.05 -11.14 -13.38
N GLY A 136 20.00 -12.38 -13.89
CA GLY A 136 20.43 -13.56 -13.14
C GLY A 136 21.92 -13.53 -12.79
N VAL A 137 22.79 -13.15 -13.74
CA VAL A 137 24.24 -13.08 -13.52
C VAL A 137 24.60 -12.00 -12.50
N ALA A 138 23.99 -10.82 -12.59
CA ALA A 138 24.23 -9.72 -11.68
C ALA A 138 23.72 -10.05 -10.25
N GLU A 139 22.59 -10.76 -10.14
CA GLU A 139 22.09 -11.29 -8.86
C GLU A 139 23.04 -12.34 -8.27
N ALA A 140 23.60 -13.24 -9.09
CA ALA A 140 24.58 -14.23 -8.63
C ALA A 140 25.84 -13.55 -8.08
N LEU A 141 26.35 -12.53 -8.79
CA LEU A 141 27.49 -11.73 -8.33
C LEU A 141 27.19 -10.95 -7.05
N ARG A 142 25.95 -10.46 -6.88
CA ARG A 142 25.48 -9.82 -5.64
C ARG A 142 25.46 -10.81 -4.47
N GLU A 143 24.96 -12.02 -4.69
CA GLU A 143 24.94 -13.08 -3.66
C GLU A 143 26.35 -13.53 -3.27
N ILE A 144 27.31 -13.53 -4.19
CA ILE A 144 28.74 -13.76 -3.88
C ILE A 144 29.32 -12.59 -3.06
N GLY A 145 29.03 -11.34 -3.47
CA GLY A 145 29.38 -10.13 -2.73
C GLY A 145 30.84 -9.70 -2.90
N ALA A 146 31.49 -9.30 -1.79
CA ALA A 146 32.86 -8.74 -1.76
C ALA A 146 33.93 -9.56 -2.53
N PRO A 147 33.93 -10.91 -2.49
CA PRO A 147 34.90 -11.71 -3.24
C PRO A 147 34.83 -11.54 -4.76
N ALA A 148 33.72 -11.08 -5.32
CA ALA A 148 33.59 -10.86 -6.76
C ALA A 148 34.14 -9.50 -7.23
N VAL A 149 34.39 -8.57 -6.28
CA VAL A 149 34.78 -7.19 -6.58
C VAL A 149 36.13 -7.09 -7.32
N PRO A 150 37.20 -7.83 -6.95
CA PRO A 150 38.49 -7.76 -7.66
C PRO A 150 38.38 -8.15 -9.14
N ASP A 151 37.69 -9.26 -9.43
CA ASP A 151 37.52 -9.73 -10.81
C ASP A 151 36.61 -8.81 -11.63
N LEU A 152 35.60 -8.20 -11.01
CA LEU A 152 34.76 -7.18 -11.66
C LEU A 152 35.55 -5.89 -11.95
N ILE A 153 36.47 -5.49 -11.08
CA ILE A 153 37.40 -4.40 -11.35
C ILE A 153 38.28 -4.72 -12.55
N GLU A 154 38.78 -5.96 -12.67
CA GLU A 154 39.52 -6.40 -13.85
C GLU A 154 38.64 -6.40 -15.11
N ALA A 155 37.38 -6.81 -15.00
CA ALA A 155 36.42 -6.74 -16.09
C ALA A 155 36.16 -5.31 -16.59
N LEU A 156 36.16 -4.31 -15.70
CA LEU A 156 36.06 -2.87 -16.06
C LEU A 156 37.27 -2.37 -16.86
N ARG A 157 38.45 -3.00 -16.71
CA ARG A 157 39.67 -2.61 -17.42
C ARG A 157 39.74 -3.13 -18.85
N GLN A 158 38.81 -4.00 -19.23
CA GLN A 158 38.81 -4.61 -20.56
C GLN A 158 38.30 -3.65 -21.62
N GLN A 159 38.67 -3.90 -22.88
CA GLN A 159 38.30 -3.02 -24.00
C GLN A 159 36.83 -3.15 -24.43
N ASP A 160 36.14 -4.23 -24.06
CA ASP A 160 34.74 -4.47 -24.46
C ASP A 160 33.77 -3.58 -23.66
N PRO A 161 33.06 -2.64 -24.32
CA PRO A 161 32.13 -1.75 -23.63
C PRO A 161 30.94 -2.45 -22.99
N THR A 162 30.48 -3.57 -23.56
CA THR A 162 29.31 -4.29 -23.05
C THR A 162 29.66 -4.93 -21.71
N VAL A 163 30.85 -5.52 -21.63
CA VAL A 163 31.38 -6.13 -20.39
C VAL A 163 31.61 -5.05 -19.33
N CYS A 164 32.18 -3.90 -19.71
CA CYS A 164 32.39 -2.79 -18.80
C CYS A 164 31.08 -2.24 -18.21
N ALA A 165 30.07 -2.02 -19.05
CA ALA A 165 28.76 -1.54 -18.61
C ALA A 165 28.12 -2.54 -17.62
N ARG A 166 28.09 -3.81 -17.99
CA ARG A 166 27.52 -4.89 -17.16
C ARG A 166 28.27 -5.07 -15.84
N ALA A 167 29.60 -4.99 -15.86
CA ALA A 167 30.42 -5.06 -14.65
C ALA A 167 30.18 -3.85 -13.73
N ALA A 168 30.04 -2.64 -14.28
CA ALA A 168 29.77 -1.43 -13.51
C ALA A 168 28.40 -1.51 -12.79
N GLU A 169 27.38 -2.00 -13.47
CA GLU A 169 26.06 -2.20 -12.88
C GLU A 169 26.06 -3.31 -11.81
N ALA A 170 26.76 -4.43 -12.07
CA ALA A 170 26.91 -5.50 -11.08
C ALA A 170 27.60 -5.02 -9.79
N LEU A 171 28.64 -4.18 -9.91
CA LEU A 171 29.30 -3.55 -8.75
C LEU A 171 28.33 -2.65 -7.97
N GLY A 172 27.46 -1.90 -8.66
CA GLY A 172 26.40 -1.12 -8.02
C GLY A 172 25.43 -1.99 -7.21
N ARG A 173 25.05 -3.17 -7.72
CA ARG A 173 24.17 -4.11 -7.01
C ARG A 173 24.83 -4.77 -5.79
N ILE A 174 26.15 -4.97 -5.82
CA ILE A 174 26.92 -5.43 -4.64
C ILE A 174 26.89 -4.37 -3.52
N GLY A 175 26.82 -3.09 -3.87
CA GLY A 175 26.66 -1.98 -2.93
C GLY A 175 27.95 -1.62 -2.19
N ALA A 176 27.85 -1.28 -0.90
CA ALA A 176 28.96 -0.72 -0.11
C ALA A 176 30.26 -1.56 -0.11
N ALA A 177 30.16 -2.89 -0.27
CA ALA A 177 31.31 -3.78 -0.36
C ALA A 177 32.18 -3.53 -1.61
N ALA A 178 31.63 -2.90 -2.66
CA ALA A 178 32.33 -2.55 -3.90
C ALA A 178 33.00 -1.16 -3.86
N SER A 179 33.16 -0.55 -2.69
CA SER A 179 33.78 0.79 -2.55
C SER A 179 35.21 0.88 -3.12
N SER A 180 35.97 -0.22 -3.16
CA SER A 180 37.30 -0.26 -3.80
C SER A 180 37.25 -0.07 -5.31
N ALA A 181 36.10 -0.25 -5.96
CA ALA A 181 35.92 -0.08 -7.39
C ALA A 181 35.66 1.39 -7.82
N THR A 182 35.43 2.30 -6.87
CA THR A 182 35.13 3.71 -7.14
C THR A 182 36.12 4.40 -8.10
N PRO A 183 37.45 4.22 -7.99
CA PRO A 183 38.40 4.85 -8.92
C PRO A 183 38.26 4.36 -10.37
N GLU A 184 38.00 3.07 -10.57
CA GLU A 184 37.86 2.48 -11.90
C GLU A 184 36.50 2.81 -12.52
N LEU A 185 35.44 2.89 -11.71
CA LEU A 185 34.14 3.39 -12.17
C LEU A 185 34.22 4.85 -12.62
N LEU A 186 35.00 5.69 -11.94
CA LEU A 186 35.28 7.05 -12.41
C LEU A 186 36.01 7.05 -13.75
N ARG A 187 37.00 6.18 -13.95
CA ARG A 187 37.68 6.03 -15.26
C ARG A 187 36.71 5.63 -16.36
N VAL A 188 35.79 4.71 -16.10
CA VAL A 188 34.76 4.29 -17.07
C VAL A 188 33.77 5.42 -17.35
N PHE A 189 33.43 6.24 -16.34
CA PHE A 189 32.59 7.43 -16.50
C PHE A 189 33.21 8.48 -17.45
N GLU A 190 34.54 8.57 -17.52
CA GLU A 190 35.24 9.46 -18.46
C GLU A 190 35.22 8.97 -19.92
N MET A 191 34.83 7.71 -20.17
CA MET A 191 34.81 7.17 -21.53
C MET A 191 33.68 7.79 -22.36
N PRO A 192 33.86 8.02 -23.67
CA PRO A 192 32.94 8.83 -24.48
C PRO A 192 31.54 8.23 -24.69
N GLN A 193 31.36 6.93 -24.44
CA GLN A 193 30.14 6.20 -24.80
C GLN A 193 29.02 6.42 -23.76
N PRO A 194 27.81 6.86 -24.17
CA PRO A 194 26.73 7.18 -23.22
C PRO A 194 26.33 6.01 -22.30
N ARG A 195 26.25 4.80 -22.86
CA ARG A 195 25.91 3.58 -22.09
C ARG A 195 26.89 3.30 -20.96
N LEU A 196 28.19 3.55 -21.17
CA LEU A 196 29.22 3.35 -20.16
C LEU A 196 29.10 4.38 -19.03
N LYS A 197 28.76 5.64 -19.37
CA LYS A 197 28.53 6.71 -18.39
C LYS A 197 27.34 6.40 -17.49
N ASP A 198 26.24 5.95 -18.09
CA ASP A 198 25.04 5.57 -17.35
C ASP A 198 25.30 4.37 -16.42
N ALA A 199 26.03 3.37 -16.90
CA ALA A 199 26.39 2.21 -16.11
C ALA A 199 27.36 2.56 -14.97
N ALA A 200 28.38 3.38 -15.23
CA ALA A 200 29.31 3.87 -14.21
C ALA A 200 28.59 4.74 -13.17
N ALA A 201 27.67 5.60 -13.59
CA ALA A 201 26.84 6.40 -12.68
C ALA A 201 25.96 5.53 -11.79
N SER A 202 25.30 4.52 -12.36
CA SER A 202 24.49 3.55 -11.61
C SER A 202 25.36 2.72 -10.64
N GLY A 203 26.57 2.34 -11.06
CA GLY A 203 27.54 1.66 -10.21
C GLY A 203 27.97 2.52 -9.01
N LEU A 204 28.36 3.77 -9.26
CA LEU A 204 28.74 4.74 -8.22
C LEU A 204 27.59 5.07 -7.28
N GLY A 205 26.37 5.24 -7.81
CA GLY A 205 25.17 5.48 -7.03
C GLY A 205 24.76 4.27 -6.19
N GLY A 206 24.88 3.05 -6.73
CA GLY A 206 24.56 1.80 -6.03
C GLY A 206 25.51 1.46 -4.89
N ILE A 207 26.80 1.84 -5.00
CA ILE A 207 27.75 1.76 -3.87
C ILE A 207 27.29 2.64 -2.69
N GLY A 208 26.63 3.77 -2.98
CA GLY A 208 26.06 4.67 -1.99
C GLY A 208 27.09 5.59 -1.32
N PRO A 209 26.94 5.93 -0.03
CA PRO A 209 27.79 6.91 0.67
C PRO A 209 29.28 6.58 0.68
N GLN A 210 29.65 5.31 0.56
CA GLN A 210 31.03 4.85 0.52
C GLN A 210 31.76 5.31 -0.75
N ALA A 211 31.03 5.70 -1.81
CA ALA A 211 31.59 6.32 -3.01
C ALA A 211 31.82 7.84 -2.86
N ALA A 212 31.98 8.36 -1.65
CA ALA A 212 32.20 9.78 -1.38
C ALA A 212 33.36 10.40 -2.20
N ALA A 213 34.40 9.61 -2.52
CA ALA A 213 35.51 10.05 -3.36
C ALA A 213 35.07 10.48 -4.78
N ALA A 214 33.95 9.95 -5.29
CA ALA A 214 33.41 10.30 -6.60
C ALA A 214 32.63 11.63 -6.62
N VAL A 215 32.24 12.17 -5.46
CA VAL A 215 31.39 13.37 -5.39
C VAL A 215 32.02 14.58 -6.07
N LYS A 216 33.30 14.87 -5.79
CA LYS A 216 33.99 16.03 -6.39
C LYS A 216 34.15 15.89 -7.90
N PRO A 217 34.66 14.76 -8.44
CA PRO A 217 34.69 14.52 -9.89
C PRO A 217 33.32 14.65 -10.57
N LEU A 218 32.28 14.06 -9.99
CA LEU A 218 30.93 14.13 -10.56
C LEU A 218 30.37 15.56 -10.59
N ILE A 219 30.67 16.38 -9.58
CA ILE A 219 30.28 17.80 -9.57
C ILE A 219 30.96 18.58 -10.69
N GLN A 220 32.24 18.32 -10.98
CA GLN A 220 32.92 18.95 -12.10
C GLN A 220 32.21 18.65 -13.43
N LYS A 221 31.71 17.43 -13.58
CA LYS A 221 30.99 16.95 -14.78
C LYS A 221 29.56 17.46 -14.93
N LEU A 222 28.98 18.07 -13.89
CA LEU A 222 27.70 18.77 -14.03
C LEU A 222 27.78 19.94 -15.02
N GLY A 223 28.97 20.51 -15.20
CA GLY A 223 29.21 21.64 -16.09
C GLY A 223 29.42 21.29 -17.56
N ASP A 224 29.52 20.01 -17.90
CA ASP A 224 29.74 19.55 -19.27
C ASP A 224 28.51 19.85 -20.13
N GLU A 225 28.70 20.41 -21.33
CA GLU A 225 27.60 20.73 -22.25
C GLU A 225 26.85 19.48 -22.73
N ASN A 226 27.49 18.31 -22.67
CA ASN A 226 26.87 17.05 -23.05
C ASN A 226 25.79 16.62 -22.04
N GLU A 227 24.53 16.66 -22.49
CA GLU A 227 23.33 16.35 -21.70
C GLU A 227 23.42 15.00 -20.98
N THR A 228 23.88 13.97 -21.69
CA THR A 228 24.02 12.61 -21.15
C THR A 228 24.97 12.52 -19.96
N SER A 229 26.06 13.28 -19.97
CA SER A 229 27.10 13.21 -18.94
C SER A 229 26.65 13.94 -17.67
N GLY A 230 25.99 15.08 -17.84
CA GLY A 230 25.40 15.82 -16.73
C GLY A 230 24.27 15.06 -16.04
N GLU A 231 23.36 14.46 -16.80
CA GLU A 231 22.25 13.68 -16.23
C GLU A 231 22.72 12.45 -15.46
N ALA A 232 23.72 11.72 -16.00
CA ALA A 232 24.31 10.59 -15.33
C ALA A 232 24.99 11.00 -14.01
N ALA A 233 25.73 12.11 -14.00
CA ALA A 233 26.34 12.67 -12.79
C ALA A 233 25.28 13.11 -11.76
N VAL A 234 24.18 13.71 -12.21
CA VAL A 234 23.04 14.09 -11.36
C VAL A 234 22.44 12.86 -10.66
N ARG A 235 22.20 11.77 -11.40
CA ARG A 235 21.64 10.53 -10.83
C ARG A 235 22.60 9.90 -9.80
N ALA A 236 23.89 9.81 -10.15
CA ALA A 236 24.90 9.27 -9.25
C ALA A 236 24.99 10.08 -7.95
N LEU A 237 25.08 11.41 -8.04
CA LEU A 237 25.14 12.30 -6.87
C LEU A 237 23.89 12.19 -5.99
N GLY A 238 22.70 12.09 -6.60
CA GLY A 238 21.46 11.88 -5.86
C GLY A 238 21.42 10.56 -5.08
N GLN A 239 21.98 9.48 -5.66
CA GLN A 239 22.04 8.15 -5.04
C GLN A 239 23.17 7.98 -4.02
N ILE A 240 24.31 8.67 -4.19
CA ILE A 240 25.40 8.70 -3.19
C ILE A 240 24.90 9.30 -1.86
N GLY A 241 23.98 10.27 -1.93
CA GLY A 241 23.26 10.78 -0.76
C GLY A 241 24.06 11.77 0.08
N GLU A 242 24.12 11.54 1.40
CA GLU A 242 24.62 12.51 2.41
C GLU A 242 26.01 13.12 2.09
N PRO A 243 27.03 12.37 1.65
CA PRO A 243 28.34 12.94 1.34
C PRO A 243 28.32 13.99 0.23
N ALA A 244 27.29 13.99 -0.62
CA ALA A 244 27.13 14.94 -1.72
C ALA A 244 26.42 16.24 -1.30
N ILE A 245 25.79 16.32 -0.13
CA ILE A 245 24.99 17.49 0.30
C ILE A 245 25.85 18.75 0.38
N SER A 246 26.92 18.74 1.18
CA SER A 246 27.76 19.93 1.38
C SER A 246 28.43 20.38 0.06
N PRO A 247 29.06 19.48 -0.73
CA PRO A 247 29.61 19.83 -2.03
C PRO A 247 28.57 20.38 -3.02
N LEU A 248 27.34 19.84 -3.06
CA LEU A 248 26.26 20.36 -3.90
C LEU A 248 25.79 21.75 -3.48
N VAL A 249 25.68 22.02 -2.17
CA VAL A 249 25.34 23.36 -1.64
C VAL A 249 26.35 24.41 -2.12
N HIS A 250 27.64 24.05 -2.20
CA HIS A 250 28.66 24.93 -2.77
C HIS A 250 28.53 25.06 -4.29
N ALA A 251 28.22 23.97 -5.00
CA ALA A 251 28.01 23.98 -6.46
C ALA A 251 26.83 24.85 -6.91
N LEU A 252 25.82 25.09 -6.06
CA LEU A 252 24.72 26.04 -6.34
C LEU A 252 25.21 27.50 -6.49
N SER A 253 26.44 27.81 -6.07
CA SER A 253 27.09 29.11 -6.31
C SER A 253 28.03 29.16 -7.50
N ALA A 254 28.13 28.09 -8.29
CA ALA A 254 28.95 28.07 -9.47
C ALA A 254 28.55 29.20 -10.44
N SER A 255 29.54 29.82 -11.10
CA SER A 255 29.32 30.84 -12.14
C SER A 255 28.53 30.27 -13.33
N ASN A 256 28.80 29.01 -13.68
CA ASN A 256 28.12 28.28 -14.74
C ASN A 256 26.65 27.98 -14.38
N VAL A 257 25.72 28.45 -15.22
CA VAL A 257 24.27 28.27 -15.06
C VAL A 257 23.88 26.78 -15.06
N LEU A 258 24.52 25.99 -15.91
CA LEU A 258 24.23 24.56 -16.09
C LEU A 258 24.57 23.76 -14.84
N VAL A 259 25.73 24.06 -14.22
CA VAL A 259 26.15 23.47 -12.94
C VAL A 259 25.13 23.77 -11.86
N ARG A 260 24.62 25.01 -11.78
CA ARG A 260 23.61 25.38 -10.76
C ARG A 260 22.31 24.61 -10.95
N LEU A 261 21.80 24.53 -12.17
CA LEU A 261 20.54 23.84 -12.47
C LEU A 261 20.65 22.33 -12.21
N ARG A 262 21.75 21.71 -12.63
CA ARG A 262 21.96 20.27 -12.42
C ARG A 262 22.31 19.94 -10.97
N ALA A 263 23.05 20.79 -10.26
CA ALA A 263 23.25 20.64 -8.82
C ALA A 263 21.91 20.73 -8.06
N ALA A 264 21.01 21.61 -8.50
CA ALA A 264 19.65 21.67 -7.98
C ALA A 264 18.88 20.38 -8.28
N ASP A 265 18.93 19.83 -9.49
CA ASP A 265 18.25 18.58 -9.84
C ASP A 265 18.81 17.36 -9.06
N ALA A 266 20.13 17.27 -8.90
CA ALA A 266 20.77 16.23 -8.09
C ALA A 266 20.29 16.29 -6.64
N TRP A 267 20.14 17.51 -6.12
CA TRP A 267 19.63 17.75 -4.78
C TRP A 267 18.15 17.40 -4.64
N LEU A 268 17.33 17.70 -5.65
CA LEU A 268 15.92 17.31 -5.69
C LEU A 268 15.74 15.79 -5.59
N LYS A 269 16.61 15.02 -6.25
CA LYS A 269 16.58 13.55 -6.23
C LYS A 269 16.92 12.95 -4.85
N MET A 270 17.51 13.71 -3.93
CA MET A 270 17.84 13.25 -2.57
C MET A 270 16.62 13.23 -1.61
N GLY A 271 15.50 13.87 -1.97
CA GLY A 271 14.25 13.81 -1.22
C GLY A 271 14.36 14.21 0.26
N ARG A 272 14.17 13.25 1.18
CA ARG A 272 14.13 13.47 2.65
C ARG A 272 15.41 14.10 3.23
N LEU A 273 16.56 13.91 2.58
CA LEU A 273 17.86 14.43 3.03
C LEU A 273 18.04 15.93 2.70
N ALA A 274 17.16 16.52 1.89
CA ALA A 274 17.23 17.94 1.52
C ALA A 274 17.12 18.90 2.73
N THR A 275 16.36 18.53 3.78
CA THR A 275 16.20 19.40 4.96
C THR A 275 17.47 19.51 5.82
N ALA A 276 18.38 18.52 5.75
CA ALA A 276 19.68 18.58 6.42
C ALA A 276 20.57 19.71 5.89
N ALA A 277 20.31 20.20 4.66
CA ALA A 277 21.06 21.30 4.06
C ALA A 277 20.91 22.64 4.81
N PHE A 278 19.79 22.87 5.52
CA PHE A 278 19.61 24.11 6.29
C PHE A 278 20.69 24.30 7.36
N ALA A 279 21.20 23.21 7.94
CA ALA A 279 22.31 23.26 8.89
C ALA A 279 23.62 23.74 8.22
N HIS A 280 23.80 23.43 6.93
CA HIS A 280 24.98 23.80 6.15
C HIS A 280 24.89 25.18 5.49
N LEU A 281 23.77 25.90 5.62
CA LEU A 281 23.63 27.28 5.14
C LEU A 281 24.28 28.31 6.08
N LYS A 282 24.66 27.91 7.29
CA LYS A 282 25.27 28.82 8.27
C LYS A 282 26.71 29.15 7.83
N GLY A 283 26.95 30.41 7.47
CA GLY A 283 28.27 30.90 7.01
C GLY A 283 28.47 30.92 5.49
N THR A 284 27.47 30.52 4.68
CA THR A 284 27.54 30.58 3.21
C THR A 284 27.14 31.96 2.67
N SER A 285 27.48 32.21 1.39
CA SER A 285 27.18 33.49 0.73
C SER A 285 25.68 33.74 0.57
N SER A 286 25.28 35.01 0.47
CA SER A 286 23.86 35.41 0.31
C SER A 286 23.23 34.79 -0.94
N LYS A 287 24.00 34.62 -2.02
CA LYS A 287 23.57 33.97 -3.27
C LYS A 287 23.26 32.47 -3.08
N VAL A 288 24.06 31.74 -2.31
CA VAL A 288 23.82 30.32 -2.00
C VAL A 288 22.51 30.17 -1.23
N LYS A 289 22.33 30.99 -0.19
CA LYS A 289 21.14 30.97 0.65
C LYS A 289 19.87 31.25 -0.15
N SER A 290 19.87 32.26 -1.02
CA SER A 290 18.72 32.59 -1.86
C SER A 290 18.36 31.47 -2.84
N SER A 291 19.35 30.86 -3.50
CA SER A 291 19.10 29.76 -4.45
C SER A 291 18.56 28.51 -3.77
N VAL A 292 19.09 28.14 -2.60
CA VAL A 292 18.57 27.01 -1.82
C VAL A 292 17.14 27.27 -1.35
N LEU A 293 16.84 28.47 -0.87
CA LEU A 293 15.48 28.86 -0.47
C LEU A 293 14.49 28.84 -1.63
N GLU A 294 14.90 29.25 -2.83
CA GLU A 294 14.05 29.19 -4.02
C GLU A 294 13.71 27.74 -4.41
N ILE A 295 14.70 26.84 -4.38
CA ILE A 295 14.51 25.43 -4.72
C ILE A 295 13.62 24.75 -3.67
N VAL A 296 13.86 24.97 -2.38
CA VAL A 296 13.00 24.45 -1.30
C VAL A 296 11.56 24.96 -1.43
N GLY A 297 11.41 26.25 -1.74
CA GLY A 297 10.10 26.88 -1.91
C GLY A 297 9.30 26.37 -3.10
N ARG A 298 9.87 25.54 -3.97
CA ARG A 298 9.14 24.86 -5.07
C ARG A 298 8.72 23.43 -4.72
N THR A 299 9.34 22.80 -3.71
CA THR A 299 9.22 21.36 -3.48
C THR A 299 8.65 20.93 -2.14
N LEU A 300 8.63 21.81 -1.12
CA LEU A 300 8.01 21.67 0.21
C LEU A 300 7.46 20.27 0.56
N LEU A 301 8.36 19.30 0.76
CA LEU A 301 8.02 17.92 1.14
C LEU A 301 7.65 17.80 2.64
N GLN A 302 8.07 18.76 3.48
CA GLN A 302 7.76 18.84 4.92
C GLN A 302 7.74 20.30 5.44
N PRO A 303 6.57 20.97 5.48
CA PRO A 303 6.46 22.38 5.89
C PRO A 303 6.79 22.61 7.37
N ASP A 304 6.40 21.70 8.27
CA ASP A 304 6.46 21.93 9.73
C ASP A 304 7.89 22.00 10.29
N ARG A 305 8.82 21.22 9.72
CA ARG A 305 10.22 21.18 10.16
C ARG A 305 11.07 22.33 9.60
N ALA A 306 10.59 23.02 8.57
CA ALA A 306 11.31 24.12 7.93
C ALA A 306 11.06 25.48 8.61
N VAL A 307 9.99 25.63 9.39
CA VAL A 307 9.57 26.92 9.98
C VAL A 307 10.65 27.51 10.89
N GLY A 308 11.24 26.72 11.80
CA GLY A 308 12.28 27.19 12.72
C GLY A 308 13.51 27.77 12.00
N PRO A 309 14.19 26.99 11.14
CA PRO A 309 15.33 27.48 10.37
C PRO A 309 15.01 28.71 9.49
N LEU A 310 13.80 28.77 8.93
CA LEU A 310 13.36 29.93 8.13
C LEU A 310 13.17 31.19 8.97
N VAL A 311 12.67 31.06 10.21
CA VAL A 311 12.55 32.19 11.16
C VAL A 311 13.92 32.76 11.53
N ASP A 312 14.95 31.91 11.64
CA ASP A 312 16.32 32.40 11.86
C ASP A 312 16.87 33.15 10.63
N LEU A 313 16.56 32.68 9.42
CA LEU A 313 16.97 33.32 8.17
C LEU A 313 16.28 34.66 7.89
N LEU A 314 15.13 34.94 8.53
CA LEU A 314 14.52 36.29 8.51
C LEU A 314 15.43 37.35 9.16
N LYS A 315 16.38 36.97 10.01
CA LYS A 315 17.33 37.88 10.67
C LYS A 315 18.66 38.01 9.92
N ASP A 316 18.77 37.45 8.72
CA ASP A 316 20.00 37.48 7.94
C ASP A 316 20.38 38.91 7.52
N ARG A 317 21.70 39.17 7.38
CA ARG A 317 22.23 40.48 6.98
C ARG A 317 21.80 40.87 5.56
N SER A 318 21.59 39.89 4.68
CA SER A 318 21.23 40.13 3.28
C SER A 318 19.71 40.37 3.10
N PRO A 319 19.29 41.49 2.49
CA PRO A 319 17.89 41.75 2.15
C PRO A 319 17.26 40.65 1.28
N ASP A 320 18.02 40.10 0.32
CA ASP A 320 17.55 39.05 -0.59
C ASP A 320 17.21 37.74 0.14
N VAL A 321 18.01 37.41 1.17
CA VAL A 321 17.81 36.21 1.99
C VAL A 321 16.59 36.40 2.89
N ARG A 322 16.42 37.58 3.49
CA ARG A 322 15.23 37.93 4.28
C ARG A 322 13.95 37.85 3.44
N GLN A 323 14.00 38.40 2.22
CA GLN A 323 12.89 38.36 1.26
C GLN A 323 12.54 36.91 0.86
N ALA A 324 13.54 36.11 0.49
CA ALA A 324 13.34 34.72 0.09
C ALA A 324 12.77 33.88 1.26
N ALA A 325 13.30 34.04 2.48
CA ALA A 325 12.80 33.36 3.66
C ALA A 325 11.34 33.72 3.97
N ALA A 326 10.98 35.01 3.89
CA ALA A 326 9.60 35.47 4.06
C ALA A 326 8.68 34.87 2.98
N SER A 327 9.11 34.81 1.72
CA SER A 327 8.34 34.21 0.62
C SER A 327 8.08 32.71 0.84
N VAL A 328 9.10 31.96 1.28
CA VAL A 328 8.96 30.52 1.57
C VAL A 328 8.01 30.30 2.76
N LEU A 329 8.10 31.10 3.81
CA LEU A 329 7.16 31.07 4.94
C LEU A 329 5.72 31.37 4.50
N GLY A 330 5.53 32.33 3.60
CA GLY A 330 4.22 32.62 3.01
C GLY A 330 3.65 31.46 2.18
N LYS A 331 4.50 30.68 1.50
CA LYS A 331 4.09 29.46 0.76
C LYS A 331 3.72 28.30 1.69
N ILE A 332 4.33 28.22 2.87
CA ILE A 332 3.95 27.24 3.90
C ILE A 332 2.53 27.52 4.41
N GLY A 333 2.15 28.78 4.56
CA GLY A 333 0.80 29.18 4.96
C GLY A 333 0.54 29.02 6.47
N PRO A 334 -0.69 28.70 6.90
CA PRO A 334 -1.08 28.67 8.32
C PRO A 334 -0.17 27.87 9.29
N PRO A 335 0.48 26.75 8.89
CA PRO A 335 1.45 26.05 9.73
C PRO A 335 2.65 26.90 10.17
N ALA A 336 2.97 28.00 9.46
CA ALA A 336 4.06 28.91 9.81
C ALA A 336 3.66 30.00 10.82
N MET A 337 2.60 29.81 11.61
CA MET A 337 2.11 30.79 12.60
C MET A 337 3.19 31.27 13.59
N ALA A 338 4.15 30.41 13.93
CA ALA A 338 5.29 30.75 14.80
C ALA A 338 6.19 31.87 14.22
N ALA A 339 6.14 32.12 12.92
CA ALA A 339 6.93 33.17 12.25
C ALA A 339 6.30 34.57 12.32
N VAL A 340 5.03 34.70 12.74
CA VAL A 340 4.28 35.98 12.74
C VAL A 340 5.01 37.11 13.48
N PRO A 341 5.57 36.91 14.70
CA PRO A 341 6.29 37.99 15.40
C PRO A 341 7.53 38.47 14.63
N ALA A 342 8.28 37.54 14.04
CA ALA A 342 9.48 37.86 13.27
C ALA A 342 9.13 38.61 11.96
N LEU A 343 8.03 38.22 11.30
CA LEU A 343 7.54 38.90 10.09
C LEU A 343 7.00 40.30 10.39
N LEU A 344 6.36 40.53 11.55
CA LEU A 344 5.88 41.86 11.98
C LEU A 344 7.04 42.83 12.21
N GLU A 345 8.17 42.37 12.76
CA GLU A 345 9.38 43.19 12.86
C GLU A 345 10.02 43.46 11.49
N LEU A 346 9.95 42.49 10.58
CA LEU A 346 10.47 42.63 9.21
C LEU A 346 9.75 43.70 8.38
N LEU A 347 8.49 44.04 8.73
CA LEU A 347 7.73 45.13 8.09
C LEU A 347 8.37 46.51 8.31
N LYS A 348 9.25 46.66 9.31
CA LYS A 348 9.96 47.90 9.59
C LYS A 348 11.28 48.03 8.81
N ALA A 349 11.62 47.04 7.98
CA ALA A 349 12.86 47.06 7.19
C ALA A 349 12.90 48.27 6.21
N LYS A 350 14.10 48.80 5.98
CA LYS A 350 14.30 49.99 5.12
C LYS A 350 14.20 49.66 3.64
N GLU A 351 14.51 48.43 3.23
CA GLU A 351 14.54 48.03 1.83
C GLU A 351 13.14 47.65 1.33
N PRO A 352 12.62 48.24 0.25
CA PRO A 352 11.21 48.13 -0.14
C PRO A 352 10.73 46.69 -0.42
N ALA A 353 11.60 45.80 -0.90
CA ALA A 353 11.24 44.41 -1.21
C ALA A 353 10.98 43.54 0.04
N VAL A 354 11.61 43.87 1.17
CA VAL A 354 11.55 43.05 2.40
C VAL A 354 10.21 43.22 3.14
N PRO A 355 9.70 44.44 3.41
CA PRO A 355 8.36 44.65 3.96
C PRO A 355 7.25 44.11 3.05
N VAL A 356 7.42 44.16 1.72
CA VAL A 356 6.46 43.60 0.77
C VAL A 356 6.33 42.08 0.95
N ALA A 357 7.46 41.37 0.97
CA ALA A 357 7.46 39.92 1.17
C ALA A 357 6.94 39.52 2.56
N ALA A 358 7.24 40.31 3.60
CA ALA A 358 6.71 40.09 4.93
C ALA A 358 5.19 40.32 5.02
N ALA A 359 4.67 41.36 4.35
CA ALA A 359 3.24 41.65 4.31
C ALA A 359 2.46 40.56 3.56
N ASP A 360 2.96 40.09 2.41
CA ASP A 360 2.35 38.98 1.66
C ASP A 360 2.40 37.65 2.44
N ALA A 361 3.51 37.38 3.15
CA ALA A 361 3.61 36.21 4.02
C ALA A 361 2.60 36.25 5.16
N LEU A 362 2.47 37.40 5.86
CA LEU A 362 1.50 37.58 6.93
C LEU A 362 0.05 37.40 6.43
N ALA A 363 -0.26 37.91 5.23
CA ALA A 363 -1.58 37.74 4.63
C ALA A 363 -1.94 36.26 4.36
N LYS A 364 -0.95 35.42 4.06
CA LYS A 364 -1.14 33.98 3.78
C LYS A 364 -1.12 33.11 5.05
N ILE A 365 -0.34 33.51 6.06
CA ILE A 365 -0.18 32.77 7.32
C ILE A 365 -1.35 33.05 8.26
N ALA A 366 -1.73 34.33 8.41
CA ALA A 366 -2.70 34.78 9.40
C ALA A 366 -3.63 35.88 8.84
N PRO A 367 -4.46 35.58 7.82
CA PRO A 367 -5.35 36.57 7.18
C PRO A 367 -6.37 37.22 8.14
N SER A 368 -6.76 36.51 9.20
CA SER A 368 -7.75 36.95 10.20
C SER A 368 -7.15 37.64 11.42
N ASP A 369 -5.83 37.84 11.46
CA ASP A 369 -5.12 38.40 12.62
C ASP A 369 -4.99 39.94 12.50
N GLY A 370 -5.79 40.65 13.30
CA GLY A 370 -5.83 42.12 13.30
C GLY A 370 -4.55 42.82 13.74
N ARG A 371 -3.55 42.10 14.28
CA ARG A 371 -2.29 42.69 14.78
C ARG A 371 -1.46 43.39 13.69
N ALA A 372 -1.61 42.98 12.44
CA ALA A 372 -0.89 43.55 11.30
C ALA A 372 -1.60 44.77 10.67
N ALA A 373 -2.87 45.03 10.99
CA ALA A 373 -3.66 46.07 10.35
C ALA A 373 -3.12 47.51 10.55
N PRO A 374 -2.62 47.91 11.73
CA PRO A 374 -1.99 49.22 11.90
C PRO A 374 -0.69 49.40 11.09
N ALA A 375 -0.01 48.30 10.75
CA ALA A 375 1.17 48.33 9.88
C ALA A 375 0.77 48.50 8.41
N TRP A 376 -0.25 47.78 7.94
CA TRP A 376 -0.77 47.91 6.57
C TRP A 376 -1.36 49.31 6.30
N LEU A 377 -2.07 49.90 7.27
CA LEU A 377 -2.57 51.29 7.17
C LEU A 377 -1.43 52.31 7.01
N ARG A 378 -0.26 52.07 7.61
CA ARG A 378 0.93 52.92 7.42
C ARG A 378 1.55 52.70 6.03
N MET A 379 1.57 51.45 5.55
CA MET A 379 2.10 51.12 4.22
C MET A 379 1.29 51.75 3.08
N LEU A 380 -0.02 52.00 3.25
CA LEU A 380 -0.83 52.77 2.29
C LEU A 380 -0.30 54.20 2.07
N LYS A 381 0.50 54.75 2.99
CA LYS A 381 1.12 56.07 2.87
C LYS A 381 2.58 56.02 2.38
N ALA A 382 3.08 54.84 1.98
CA ALA A 382 4.44 54.66 1.51
C ALA A 382 4.71 55.42 0.20
N ARG A 383 5.96 55.86 0.00
CA ARG A 383 6.38 56.55 -1.24
C ARG A 383 6.32 55.63 -2.46
N ASP A 384 6.66 54.35 -2.28
CA ASP A 384 6.66 53.34 -3.33
C ASP A 384 5.22 52.86 -3.66
N SER A 385 4.86 52.85 -4.94
CA SER A 385 3.51 52.43 -5.36
C SER A 385 3.27 50.93 -5.24
N GLY A 386 4.31 50.10 -5.33
CA GLY A 386 4.23 48.66 -5.08
C GLY A 386 3.90 48.34 -3.63
N VAL A 387 4.51 49.07 -2.68
CA VAL A 387 4.20 48.96 -1.25
C VAL A 387 2.75 49.38 -0.96
N ARG A 388 2.28 50.49 -1.56
CA ARG A 388 0.89 50.93 -1.40
C ARG A 388 -0.11 49.94 -2.01
N ASN A 389 0.25 49.33 -3.14
CA ASN A 389 -0.58 48.34 -3.82
C ASN A 389 -0.81 47.10 -2.93
N VAL A 390 0.26 46.52 -2.40
CA VAL A 390 0.17 45.35 -1.50
C VAL A 390 -0.60 45.71 -0.23
N ALA A 391 -0.38 46.90 0.33
CA ALA A 391 -1.13 47.38 1.48
C ALA A 391 -2.64 47.48 1.20
N ALA A 392 -3.03 48.02 0.03
CA ALA A 392 -4.43 48.08 -0.39
C ALA A 392 -5.05 46.68 -0.50
N SER A 393 -4.34 45.73 -1.14
CA SER A 393 -4.82 44.37 -1.33
C SER A 393 -5.00 43.59 -0.03
N VAL A 394 -4.05 43.71 0.91
CA VAL A 394 -4.06 42.94 2.16
C VAL A 394 -5.11 43.49 3.14
N LEU A 395 -5.38 44.79 3.12
CA LEU A 395 -6.42 45.41 3.98
C LEU A 395 -7.84 44.89 3.69
N GLY A 396 -8.16 44.50 2.45
CA GLY A 396 -9.46 43.91 2.10
C GLY A 396 -9.75 42.58 2.81
N LYS A 397 -8.69 41.81 3.08
CA LYS A 397 -8.74 40.48 3.70
C LYS A 397 -8.67 40.52 5.22
N ALA A 398 -8.29 41.66 5.80
CA ALA A 398 -8.21 41.85 7.24
C ALA A 398 -9.61 41.75 7.87
N ARG A 399 -9.68 41.07 9.02
CA ARG A 399 -10.87 41.01 9.87
C ARG A 399 -10.46 41.26 11.34
N PRO A 400 -11.26 42.00 12.14
CA PRO A 400 -12.50 42.69 11.79
C PRO A 400 -12.26 43.95 10.93
N THR A 401 -13.21 44.25 10.03
CA THR A 401 -13.20 45.46 9.21
C THR A 401 -13.48 46.68 10.09
N THR A 402 -12.65 47.72 10.02
CA THR A 402 -12.86 48.97 10.78
C THR A 402 -13.11 50.15 9.84
N ASP A 403 -13.85 51.16 10.29
CA ASP A 403 -14.14 52.37 9.52
C ASP A 403 -12.87 53.12 9.07
N SER A 404 -11.80 53.01 9.87
CA SER A 404 -10.49 53.55 9.52
C SER A 404 -9.89 52.89 8.26
N MET A 405 -10.13 51.59 8.05
CA MET A 405 -9.66 50.86 6.87
C MET A 405 -10.48 51.21 5.63
N VAL A 406 -11.81 51.28 5.78
CA VAL A 406 -12.73 51.70 4.69
C VAL A 406 -12.39 53.12 4.23
N SER A 407 -12.19 54.04 5.17
CA SER A 407 -11.83 55.44 4.86
C SER A 407 -10.47 55.54 4.16
N ALA A 408 -9.47 54.79 4.61
CA ALA A 408 -8.15 54.75 3.98
C ALA A 408 -8.20 54.18 2.56
N LEU A 409 -8.99 53.13 2.32
CA LEU A 409 -9.23 52.57 0.99
C LEU A 409 -10.00 53.53 0.07
N ILE A 410 -11.01 54.25 0.58
CA ILE A 410 -11.70 55.31 -0.19
C ILE A 410 -10.73 56.41 -0.61
N GLN A 411 -9.78 56.77 0.25
CA GLN A 411 -8.72 57.71 -0.10
C GLN A 411 -7.75 57.12 -1.14
N ALA A 412 -7.42 55.82 -1.04
CA ALA A 412 -6.58 55.12 -2.01
C ALA A 412 -7.23 54.96 -3.40
N LEU A 413 -8.56 55.06 -3.53
CA LEU A 413 -9.23 55.19 -4.84
C LEU A 413 -8.83 56.46 -5.60
N LYS A 414 -8.23 57.45 -4.93
CA LYS A 414 -7.68 58.67 -5.56
C LYS A 414 -6.16 58.60 -5.75
N ASP A 415 -5.53 57.43 -5.57
CA ASP A 415 -4.09 57.28 -5.74
C ASP A 415 -3.67 57.52 -7.21
N ARG A 416 -2.46 58.05 -7.39
CA ARG A 416 -1.87 58.30 -8.71
C ARG A 416 -1.63 57.00 -9.47
N ASP A 417 -1.35 55.91 -8.77
CA ASP A 417 -1.10 54.58 -9.36
C ASP A 417 -2.40 53.81 -9.61
N ALA A 418 -2.60 53.37 -10.86
CA ALA A 418 -3.82 52.67 -11.28
C ALA A 418 -4.00 51.30 -10.62
N ASN A 419 -2.92 50.61 -10.22
CA ASN A 419 -3.03 49.34 -9.50
C ASN A 419 -3.47 49.59 -8.06
N VAL A 420 -2.96 50.62 -7.40
CA VAL A 420 -3.41 51.00 -6.05
C VAL A 420 -4.91 51.31 -6.04
N ARG A 421 -5.40 52.06 -7.05
CA ARG A 421 -6.84 52.31 -7.22
C ARG A 421 -7.64 51.01 -7.42
N LEU A 422 -7.16 50.11 -8.26
CA LEU A 422 -7.83 48.83 -8.55
C LEU A 422 -7.93 47.95 -7.31
N TYR A 423 -6.83 47.75 -6.57
CA TYR A 423 -6.84 46.92 -5.38
C TYR A 423 -7.64 47.57 -4.25
N ALA A 424 -7.61 48.90 -4.12
CA ALA A 424 -8.50 49.60 -3.19
C ALA A 424 -9.97 49.35 -3.52
N ALA A 425 -10.35 49.37 -4.81
CA ALA A 425 -11.71 49.08 -5.24
C ALA A 425 -12.12 47.62 -4.95
N ILE A 426 -11.26 46.66 -5.28
CA ILE A 426 -11.48 45.22 -5.02
C ILE A 426 -11.62 44.97 -3.51
N SER A 427 -10.72 45.53 -2.71
CA SER A 427 -10.70 45.36 -1.26
C SER A 427 -11.92 45.98 -0.58
N LEU A 428 -12.43 47.11 -1.09
CA LEU A 428 -13.73 47.64 -0.66
C LEU A 428 -14.87 46.68 -1.02
N GLY A 429 -14.82 46.04 -2.18
CA GLY A 429 -15.76 44.99 -2.59
C GLY A 429 -15.74 43.76 -1.67
N GLU A 430 -14.56 43.30 -1.28
CA GLU A 430 -14.35 42.16 -0.35
C GLU A 430 -14.77 42.49 1.09
N MET A 431 -14.80 43.77 1.46
CA MET A 431 -15.31 44.22 2.76
C MET A 431 -16.83 44.14 2.84
N GLY A 432 -17.56 44.18 1.71
CA GLY A 432 -19.01 43.99 1.64
C GLY A 432 -19.82 45.16 2.19
N ALA A 433 -20.95 44.88 2.86
CA ALA A 433 -21.88 45.90 3.38
C ALA A 433 -21.24 47.01 4.26
N PRO A 434 -20.20 46.74 5.10
CA PRO A 434 -19.43 47.77 5.80
C PRO A 434 -18.83 48.87 4.90
N ALA A 435 -18.58 48.58 3.62
CA ALA A 435 -17.98 49.51 2.66
C ALA A 435 -19.01 50.35 1.87
N LYS A 436 -20.30 50.39 2.27
CA LYS A 436 -21.37 51.12 1.55
C LYS A 436 -21.05 52.60 1.30
N LEU A 437 -20.29 53.23 2.18
CA LEU A 437 -19.83 54.62 2.04
C LEU A 437 -18.93 54.85 0.80
N ALA A 438 -18.38 53.79 0.20
CA ALA A 438 -17.52 53.86 -0.98
C ALA A 438 -18.27 53.91 -2.32
N VAL A 439 -19.59 53.65 -2.36
CA VAL A 439 -20.37 53.54 -3.60
C VAL A 439 -20.26 54.78 -4.51
N PRO A 440 -20.39 56.03 -4.01
CA PRO A 440 -20.24 57.22 -4.86
C PRO A 440 -18.82 57.36 -5.44
N ALA A 441 -17.80 56.97 -4.67
CA ALA A 441 -16.41 57.01 -5.11
C ALA A 441 -16.13 55.96 -6.19
N LEU A 442 -16.69 54.75 -6.07
CA LEU A 442 -16.56 53.68 -7.06
C LEU A 442 -17.31 53.99 -8.36
N LEU A 443 -18.50 54.62 -8.30
CA LEU A 443 -19.24 55.06 -9.49
C LEU A 443 -18.48 56.13 -10.28
N ARG A 444 -17.78 57.03 -9.59
CA ARG A 444 -16.93 58.04 -10.21
C ARG A 444 -15.72 57.41 -10.91
N VAL A 445 -15.06 56.46 -10.25
CA VAL A 445 -13.94 55.70 -10.85
C VAL A 445 -14.39 54.90 -12.08
N LEU A 446 -15.59 54.31 -12.06
CA LEU A 446 -16.15 53.58 -13.21
C LEU A 446 -16.36 54.48 -14.44
N LYS A 447 -16.63 55.78 -14.24
CA LYS A 447 -16.83 56.77 -15.31
C LYS A 447 -15.53 57.45 -15.78
N GLU A 448 -14.56 57.61 -14.89
CA GLU A 448 -13.30 58.36 -15.14
C GLU A 448 -12.16 57.49 -15.70
N ASP A 449 -12.04 56.21 -15.31
CA ASP A 449 -10.92 55.34 -15.71
C ASP A 449 -11.25 54.52 -16.99
N GLY A 450 -10.57 54.84 -18.09
CA GLY A 450 -10.74 54.21 -19.41
C GLY A 450 -10.39 52.71 -19.46
N LEU A 451 -11.37 51.96 -19.99
CA LEU A 451 -11.39 50.70 -20.76
C LEU A 451 -10.59 49.43 -20.35
N ASP A 452 -9.53 49.47 -19.55
CA ASP A 452 -8.65 48.27 -19.44
C ASP A 452 -8.61 47.56 -18.07
N ARG A 453 -9.12 48.14 -16.98
CA ARG A 453 -9.05 47.50 -15.62
C ARG A 453 -10.33 47.56 -14.79
N SER A 454 -11.46 47.92 -15.39
CA SER A 454 -12.72 48.24 -14.68
C SER A 454 -13.57 47.03 -14.27
N PHE A 455 -13.12 45.79 -14.55
CA PHE A 455 -13.76 44.56 -14.07
C PHE A 455 -13.94 44.56 -12.55
N GLY A 456 -12.86 44.88 -11.82
CA GLY A 456 -12.84 44.85 -10.36
C GLY A 456 -13.74 45.91 -9.73
N VAL A 457 -13.89 47.07 -10.36
CA VAL A 457 -14.76 48.17 -9.90
C VAL A 457 -16.22 47.82 -10.09
N ALA A 458 -16.60 47.30 -11.27
CA ALA A 458 -17.97 46.86 -11.55
C ALA A 458 -18.38 45.70 -10.63
N ASP A 459 -17.52 44.69 -10.48
CA ASP A 459 -17.77 43.55 -9.57
C ASP A 459 -17.91 43.99 -8.10
N SER A 460 -17.09 44.95 -7.66
CA SER A 460 -17.15 45.48 -6.29
C SER A 460 -18.42 46.28 -6.05
N LEU A 461 -18.89 47.06 -7.04
CA LEU A 461 -20.17 47.75 -6.97
C LEU A 461 -21.34 46.77 -6.77
N GLY A 462 -21.34 45.63 -7.47
CA GLY A 462 -22.35 44.58 -7.30
C GLY A 462 -22.34 43.91 -5.91
N LYS A 463 -21.20 43.87 -5.22
CA LYS A 463 -21.04 43.29 -3.87
C LYS A 463 -21.40 44.25 -2.73
N ILE A 464 -21.27 45.55 -2.96
CA ILE A 464 -21.45 46.60 -1.94
C ILE A 464 -22.83 47.26 -2.04
N ALA A 465 -23.30 47.52 -3.25
CA ALA A 465 -24.49 48.32 -3.49
C ALA A 465 -25.77 47.48 -3.43
N HIS A 466 -26.85 48.09 -2.95
CA HIS A 466 -28.21 47.62 -3.25
C HIS A 466 -28.58 48.07 -4.67
N ALA A 467 -29.59 47.42 -5.26
CA ALA A 467 -30.10 47.76 -6.58
C ALA A 467 -30.80 49.12 -6.59
N ASP A 468 -30.02 50.19 -6.63
CA ASP A 468 -30.48 51.55 -6.86
C ASP A 468 -30.45 51.83 -8.38
N GLY A 469 -31.46 52.55 -8.90
CA GLY A 469 -31.55 52.91 -10.32
C GLY A 469 -30.31 53.66 -10.85
N THR A 470 -29.59 54.36 -9.98
CA THR A 470 -28.32 55.02 -10.31
C THR A 470 -27.16 54.05 -10.56
N VAL A 471 -27.10 52.93 -9.84
CA VAL A 471 -26.09 51.88 -10.01
C VAL A 471 -26.41 51.03 -11.24
N LEU A 472 -27.68 50.67 -11.42
CA LEU A 472 -28.16 49.90 -12.56
C LEU A 472 -27.93 50.64 -13.90
N SER A 473 -28.24 51.93 -13.96
CA SER A 473 -28.02 52.75 -15.17
C SER A 473 -26.54 52.94 -15.49
N ALA A 474 -25.68 53.12 -14.47
CA ALA A 474 -24.24 53.22 -14.66
C ALA A 474 -23.63 51.90 -15.18
N LEU A 475 -24.07 50.76 -14.63
CA LEU A 475 -23.67 49.44 -15.11
C LEU A 475 -24.17 49.16 -16.54
N ALA A 476 -25.41 49.56 -16.87
CA ALA A 476 -25.97 49.41 -18.21
C ALA A 476 -25.19 50.20 -19.28
N CYS A 477 -24.80 51.44 -18.97
CA CYS A 477 -23.97 52.26 -19.84
C CYS A 477 -22.58 51.64 -20.02
N ALA A 478 -21.96 51.17 -18.92
CA ALA A 478 -20.66 50.50 -18.96
C ALA A 478 -20.68 49.17 -19.74
N ALA A 479 -21.83 48.47 -19.82
CA ALA A 479 -21.98 47.27 -20.65
C ALA A 479 -22.03 47.57 -22.15
N LYS A 480 -22.55 48.73 -22.56
CA LYS A 480 -22.69 49.13 -23.97
C LYS A 480 -21.38 49.67 -24.54
N ASP A 481 -20.64 50.43 -23.74
CA ASP A 481 -19.45 51.17 -24.18
C ASP A 481 -18.11 50.53 -23.74
N GLY A 482 -18.16 49.44 -22.96
CA GLY A 482 -16.99 48.82 -22.33
C GLY A 482 -16.30 47.71 -23.13
N GLY A 483 -15.00 47.49 -22.86
CA GLY A 483 -14.23 46.35 -23.36
C GLY A 483 -14.61 45.01 -22.70
N ARG A 484 -14.05 43.89 -23.19
CA ARG A 484 -14.37 42.51 -22.72
C ARG A 484 -14.37 42.36 -21.20
N GLY A 485 -13.39 42.93 -20.51
CA GLY A 485 -13.27 42.86 -19.05
C GLY A 485 -14.34 43.66 -18.31
N VAL A 486 -14.73 44.82 -18.83
CA VAL A 486 -15.82 45.64 -18.27
C VAL A 486 -17.15 44.92 -18.40
N CYS A 487 -17.45 44.36 -19.58
CA CYS A 487 -18.67 43.59 -19.82
C CYS A 487 -18.80 42.39 -18.88
N GLN A 488 -17.69 41.67 -18.62
CA GLN A 488 -17.70 40.52 -17.71
C GLN A 488 -17.90 40.94 -16.24
N GLY A 489 -17.34 42.07 -15.83
CA GLY A 489 -17.51 42.62 -14.48
C GLY A 489 -18.91 43.14 -14.25
N VAL A 490 -19.46 43.87 -15.23
CA VAL A 490 -20.84 44.36 -15.23
C VAL A 490 -21.83 43.20 -15.17
N ALA A 491 -21.59 42.13 -15.94
CA ALA A 491 -22.43 40.95 -15.90
C ALA A 491 -22.51 40.29 -14.53
N ARG A 492 -21.36 40.13 -13.87
CA ARG A 492 -21.33 39.55 -12.52
C ARG A 492 -22.00 40.49 -11.52
N ALA A 493 -21.81 41.80 -11.68
CA ALA A 493 -22.46 42.81 -10.85
C ALA A 493 -23.99 42.79 -11.01
N LEU A 494 -24.51 42.76 -12.24
CA LEU A 494 -25.94 42.68 -12.53
C LEU A 494 -26.53 41.36 -12.04
N ALA A 495 -25.78 40.26 -12.11
CA ALA A 495 -26.17 38.98 -11.52
C ALA A 495 -26.26 39.04 -9.99
N THR A 496 -25.30 39.68 -9.31
CA THR A 496 -25.32 39.85 -7.83
C THR A 496 -26.43 40.78 -7.36
N LEU A 497 -26.84 41.74 -8.18
CA LEU A 497 -27.93 42.68 -7.89
C LEU A 497 -29.34 42.04 -8.04
N GLY A 498 -29.43 40.84 -8.61
CA GLY A 498 -30.67 40.05 -8.60
C GLY A 498 -31.74 40.50 -9.59
N SER A 499 -33.00 40.19 -9.28
CA SER A 499 -34.17 40.35 -10.17
C SER A 499 -34.42 41.79 -10.65
N GLU A 500 -33.93 42.79 -9.92
CA GLU A 500 -34.07 44.21 -10.27
C GLU A 500 -33.24 44.60 -11.51
N ALA A 501 -32.25 43.80 -11.90
CA ALA A 501 -31.47 43.99 -13.12
C ALA A 501 -32.11 43.38 -14.39
N LEU A 502 -33.24 42.66 -14.25
CA LEU A 502 -33.86 41.90 -15.35
C LEU A 502 -34.24 42.75 -16.59
N PRO A 503 -34.83 43.96 -16.46
CA PRO A 503 -35.19 44.78 -17.63
C PRO A 503 -33.96 45.19 -18.46
N VAL A 504 -32.85 45.53 -17.77
CA VAL A 504 -31.59 45.92 -18.39
C VAL A 504 -30.95 44.74 -19.12
N LEU A 505 -31.00 43.54 -18.54
CA LEU A 505 -30.43 42.34 -19.15
C LEU A 505 -31.21 41.89 -20.40
N ILE A 506 -32.54 42.07 -20.44
CA ILE A 506 -33.37 41.80 -21.62
C ILE A 506 -33.05 42.78 -22.76
N GLU A 507 -32.79 44.05 -22.45
CA GLU A 507 -32.36 45.03 -23.44
C GLU A 507 -30.99 44.65 -24.04
N LEU A 508 -30.04 44.24 -23.19
CA LEU A 508 -28.69 43.84 -23.62
C LEU A 508 -28.68 42.53 -24.41
N SER A 509 -29.63 41.61 -24.19
CA SER A 509 -29.71 40.35 -24.96
C SER A 509 -30.08 40.55 -26.43
N ARG A 510 -30.62 41.71 -26.81
CA ARG A 510 -30.98 42.06 -28.20
C ARG A 510 -29.97 42.98 -28.89
N HIS A 511 -28.83 43.23 -28.27
CA HIS A 511 -27.85 44.17 -28.79
C HIS A 511 -27.17 43.67 -30.08
N GLY A 512 -26.75 44.58 -30.97
CA GLY A 512 -26.12 44.21 -32.25
C GLY A 512 -24.80 43.45 -32.11
N SER A 513 -24.06 43.68 -31.02
CA SER A 513 -22.81 42.99 -30.71
C SER A 513 -23.05 41.59 -30.13
N GLU A 514 -22.52 40.55 -30.78
CA GLU A 514 -22.58 39.16 -30.30
C GLU A 514 -21.99 38.99 -28.89
N ARG A 515 -21.02 39.83 -28.51
CA ARG A 515 -20.39 39.81 -27.19
C ARG A 515 -21.34 40.28 -26.11
N VAL A 516 -22.08 41.36 -26.38
CA VAL A 516 -23.07 41.93 -25.45
C VAL A 516 -24.23 40.95 -25.29
N ARG A 517 -24.68 40.30 -26.39
CA ARG A 517 -25.72 39.26 -26.32
C ARG A 517 -25.28 38.04 -25.51
N ALA A 518 -24.13 37.44 -25.81
CA ALA A 518 -23.61 36.29 -25.07
C ALA A 518 -23.45 36.61 -23.58
N GLN A 519 -23.03 37.83 -23.26
CA GLN A 519 -22.86 38.28 -21.88
C GLN A 519 -24.18 38.46 -21.14
N ALA A 520 -25.17 39.10 -21.78
CA ALA A 520 -26.52 39.25 -21.22
C ALA A 520 -27.16 37.88 -20.94
N ILE A 521 -27.01 36.93 -21.86
CA ILE A 521 -27.51 35.55 -21.71
C ILE A 521 -26.79 34.79 -20.58
N ALA A 522 -25.49 35.01 -20.39
CA ALA A 522 -24.73 34.44 -19.28
C ALA A 522 -25.19 35.01 -17.91
N SER A 523 -25.44 36.33 -17.83
CA SER A 523 -25.95 36.99 -16.63
C SER A 523 -27.39 36.58 -16.29
N LEU A 524 -28.24 36.45 -17.31
CA LEU A 524 -29.60 35.93 -17.18
C LEU A 524 -29.62 34.52 -16.58
N GLY A 525 -28.59 33.71 -16.85
CA GLY A 525 -28.44 32.37 -16.25
C GLY A 525 -28.02 32.35 -14.78
N GLU A 526 -27.50 33.46 -14.24
CA GLU A 526 -27.13 33.59 -12.82
C GLU A 526 -28.31 34.00 -11.92
N LEU A 527 -29.29 34.74 -12.49
CA LEU A 527 -30.51 35.15 -11.81
C LEU A 527 -31.39 33.96 -11.39
N ASP A 528 -32.33 34.17 -10.46
CA ASP A 528 -33.27 33.13 -10.01
C ASP A 528 -34.17 32.70 -11.19
N PRO A 529 -34.03 31.47 -11.71
CA PRO A 529 -34.44 31.16 -13.07
C PRO A 529 -35.87 30.61 -13.20
N THR A 530 -36.72 30.86 -12.21
CA THR A 530 -38.14 30.44 -12.25
C THR A 530 -39.00 31.35 -13.13
N THR A 531 -38.46 32.45 -13.66
CA THR A 531 -39.18 33.36 -14.54
C THR A 531 -39.21 32.81 -15.97
N GLU A 532 -40.43 32.58 -16.50
CA GLU A 532 -40.69 32.17 -17.89
C GLU A 532 -39.97 33.07 -18.91
N THR A 533 -39.83 34.35 -18.57
CA THR A 533 -39.12 35.36 -19.35
C THR A 533 -37.64 35.01 -19.58
N VAL A 534 -36.92 34.54 -18.56
CA VAL A 534 -35.50 34.15 -18.69
C VAL A 534 -35.36 32.94 -19.61
N THR A 535 -36.24 31.94 -19.46
CA THR A 535 -36.16 30.71 -20.26
C THR A 535 -36.43 30.97 -21.75
N ARG A 536 -37.37 31.86 -22.07
CA ARG A 536 -37.67 32.25 -23.46
C ARG A 536 -36.45 32.87 -24.16
N HIS A 537 -35.74 33.78 -23.49
CA HIS A 537 -34.56 34.43 -24.07
C HIS A 537 -33.36 33.48 -24.18
N VAL A 538 -33.23 32.50 -23.28
CA VAL A 538 -32.22 31.43 -23.40
C VAL A 538 -32.53 30.50 -24.59
N VAL A 539 -33.80 30.15 -24.83
CA VAL A 539 -34.22 29.37 -26.01
C VAL A 539 -33.93 30.13 -27.30
N GLU A 540 -34.21 31.43 -27.34
CA GLU A 540 -33.90 32.29 -28.48
C GLU A 540 -32.38 32.36 -28.74
N ALA A 541 -31.57 32.44 -27.68
CA ALA A 541 -30.11 32.43 -27.77
C ALA A 541 -29.52 31.08 -28.24
N LEU A 542 -30.17 29.95 -27.97
CA LEU A 542 -29.78 28.64 -28.52
C LEU A 542 -29.98 28.56 -30.05
N LYS A 543 -30.85 29.42 -30.61
CA LYS A 543 -31.11 29.55 -32.05
C LYS A 543 -30.25 30.65 -32.71
N ASP A 544 -29.44 31.40 -31.95
CA ASP A 544 -28.58 32.48 -32.47
C ASP A 544 -27.56 31.93 -33.49
N PRO A 545 -27.22 32.65 -34.58
CA PRO A 545 -26.23 32.19 -35.56
C PRO A 545 -24.81 32.02 -34.97
N SER A 546 -24.45 32.73 -33.90
CA SER A 546 -23.12 32.68 -33.28
C SER A 546 -22.97 31.50 -32.32
N GLU A 547 -21.97 30.64 -32.53
CA GLU A 547 -21.66 29.55 -31.60
C GLU A 547 -21.27 30.04 -30.20
N HIS A 548 -20.75 31.27 -30.07
CA HIS A 548 -20.42 31.87 -28.77
C HIS A 548 -21.69 32.15 -27.95
N VAL A 549 -22.76 32.63 -28.60
CA VAL A 549 -24.05 32.87 -27.95
C VAL A 549 -24.71 31.53 -27.58
N LYS A 550 -24.62 30.50 -28.44
CA LYS A 550 -25.09 29.14 -28.11
C LYS A 550 -24.36 28.54 -26.92
N LYS A 551 -23.03 28.69 -26.83
CA LYS A 551 -22.24 28.24 -25.67
C LYS A 551 -22.67 28.93 -24.38
N ALA A 552 -22.87 30.25 -24.41
CA ALA A 552 -23.37 31.00 -23.27
C ALA A 552 -24.77 30.51 -22.85
N ALA A 553 -25.65 30.24 -23.82
CA ALA A 553 -26.99 29.71 -23.57
C ALA A 553 -26.95 28.29 -22.97
N VAL A 554 -26.10 27.39 -23.47
CA VAL A 554 -25.92 26.03 -22.90
C VAL A 554 -25.29 26.09 -21.51
N ALA A 555 -24.33 26.99 -21.27
CA ALA A 555 -23.75 27.18 -19.94
C ALA A 555 -24.81 27.70 -18.93
N SER A 556 -25.67 28.62 -19.37
CA SER A 556 -26.81 29.07 -18.58
C SER A 556 -27.75 27.91 -18.26
N THR A 557 -28.09 27.05 -19.23
CA THR A 557 -28.96 25.88 -18.99
C THR A 557 -28.35 24.81 -18.08
N LEU A 558 -27.02 24.64 -18.09
CA LEU A 558 -26.33 23.78 -17.14
C LEU A 558 -26.46 24.27 -15.69
N LYS A 559 -26.42 25.60 -15.48
CA LYS A 559 -26.65 26.23 -14.19
C LYS A 559 -28.12 26.10 -13.74
N LEU A 560 -29.08 26.18 -14.68
CA LEU A 560 -30.49 25.86 -14.44
C LEU A 560 -30.64 24.44 -13.85
N GLY A 561 -29.95 23.47 -14.44
CA GLY A 561 -29.97 22.07 -13.99
C GLY A 561 -29.37 21.86 -12.60
N HIS A 562 -28.32 22.61 -12.24
CA HIS A 562 -27.69 22.54 -10.91
C HIS A 562 -28.61 23.04 -9.79
N LYS A 563 -29.23 24.22 -9.95
CA LYS A 563 -30.17 24.77 -8.95
C LYS A 563 -31.45 23.90 -8.82
N ARG A 564 -31.88 23.23 -9.90
CA ARG A 564 -32.97 22.22 -9.83
C ARG A 564 -32.59 20.96 -9.07
N LYS A 565 -31.36 20.44 -9.23
CA LYS A 565 -30.89 19.25 -8.49
C LYS A 565 -30.75 19.52 -6.99
N SER A 566 -30.36 20.73 -6.57
CA SER A 566 -30.30 21.08 -5.13
C SER A 566 -31.67 21.18 -4.46
N ALA A 567 -32.77 21.27 -5.23
CA ALA A 567 -34.14 21.26 -4.73
C ALA A 567 -34.78 19.85 -4.70
N ARG A 568 -34.13 18.82 -5.25
CA ARG A 568 -34.55 17.41 -5.11
C ARG A 568 -33.77 16.76 -3.96
N PRO A 569 -34.41 15.96 -3.09
CA PRO A 569 -33.68 15.15 -2.13
C PRO A 569 -32.79 14.17 -2.91
N VAL A 570 -31.52 14.16 -2.51
CA VAL A 570 -30.51 13.19 -2.94
C VAL A 570 -31.08 11.78 -2.76
N THR A 571 -31.01 10.96 -3.80
CA THR A 571 -31.38 9.54 -3.76
C THR A 571 -30.74 8.83 -2.56
N PRO A 572 -31.45 7.92 -1.88
CA PRO A 572 -30.92 7.24 -0.71
C PRO A 572 -29.72 6.37 -1.09
N ASN A 573 -28.65 6.48 -0.29
CA ASN A 573 -27.55 5.53 -0.25
C ASN A 573 -28.11 4.10 -0.09
N ILE A 574 -27.75 3.20 -1.00
CA ILE A 574 -28.26 1.82 -1.10
C ILE A 574 -27.64 0.88 -0.04
N HIS A 575 -27.31 1.39 1.15
CA HIS A 575 -26.75 0.59 2.26
C HIS A 575 -27.52 0.70 3.57
N ALA A 576 -28.75 1.20 3.55
CA ALA A 576 -29.65 1.15 4.71
C ALA A 576 -31.08 0.82 4.28
N ALA A 577 -31.32 -0.42 3.87
CA ALA A 577 -32.65 -0.99 3.82
C ALA A 577 -32.86 -1.85 5.09
N SER A 578 -33.12 -1.19 6.22
CA SER A 578 -33.83 -1.81 7.33
C SER A 578 -34.47 -0.74 8.20
N VAL A 579 -35.79 -0.85 8.34
CA VAL A 579 -36.68 -0.14 9.27
C VAL A 579 -36.91 1.35 8.98
N ARG A 580 -38.14 1.69 8.52
CA ARG A 580 -39.00 2.70 9.18
C ARG A 580 -40.44 2.73 8.63
N SER A 581 -41.33 2.84 9.62
CA SER A 581 -42.78 3.02 9.70
C SER A 581 -43.51 3.85 8.62
N PRO A 582 -44.83 3.61 8.42
CA PRO A 582 -45.69 4.39 7.53
C PRO A 582 -46.29 5.58 8.30
N GLN A 583 -45.68 6.76 8.19
CA GLN A 583 -46.32 8.04 8.51
C GLN A 583 -45.35 9.18 8.16
N CYS A 584 -45.53 9.77 6.98
CA CYS A 584 -45.31 11.20 6.73
C CYS A 584 -45.75 11.52 5.30
N ASP A 585 -47.01 11.89 5.16
CA ASP A 585 -47.46 12.79 4.09
C ASP A 585 -46.69 14.10 4.18
N ARG A 586 -45.89 14.39 3.15
CA ARG A 586 -45.61 15.75 2.72
C ARG A 586 -45.68 15.75 1.20
N THR A 587 -46.73 16.37 0.67
CA THR A 587 -46.90 16.72 -0.73
C THR A 587 -45.64 17.41 -1.23
N VAL A 588 -44.84 16.69 -2.01
CA VAL A 588 -43.64 17.23 -2.64
C VAL A 588 -44.12 18.10 -3.80
N ALA A 589 -43.93 19.41 -3.70
CA ALA A 589 -44.17 20.34 -4.80
C ALA A 589 -43.30 19.92 -6.00
N GLU A 590 -43.94 19.44 -7.06
CA GLU A 590 -43.28 19.09 -8.31
C GLU A 590 -42.62 20.33 -8.93
N ALA A 591 -41.34 20.23 -9.26
CA ALA A 591 -40.65 21.27 -10.02
C ALA A 591 -41.36 21.47 -11.38
N PRO A 592 -41.57 22.72 -11.85
CA PRO A 592 -42.31 22.98 -13.07
C PRO A 592 -41.72 22.22 -14.28
N PRO A 593 -42.54 21.76 -15.24
CA PRO A 593 -42.08 21.00 -16.39
C PRO A 593 -41.01 21.79 -17.17
N VAL A 594 -39.96 21.10 -17.62
CA VAL A 594 -38.97 21.71 -18.53
C VAL A 594 -39.71 22.13 -19.80
N PRO A 595 -39.55 23.37 -20.30
CA PRO A 595 -40.18 23.77 -21.55
C PRO A 595 -39.74 22.82 -22.66
N ARG A 596 -40.71 22.17 -23.30
CA ARG A 596 -40.49 21.18 -24.37
C ARG A 596 -39.58 21.74 -25.47
N GLU A 597 -39.78 23.01 -25.81
CA GLU A 597 -39.00 23.74 -26.79
C GLU A 597 -37.51 23.84 -26.40
N LEU A 598 -37.19 24.04 -25.12
CA LEU A 598 -35.80 24.09 -24.65
C LEU A 598 -35.09 22.74 -24.83
N ALA A 599 -35.76 21.65 -24.47
CA ALA A 599 -35.21 20.30 -24.60
C ALA A 599 -35.03 19.89 -26.07
N GLU A 600 -35.99 20.21 -26.93
CA GLU A 600 -35.91 19.94 -28.38
C GLU A 600 -34.78 20.75 -29.04
N THR A 601 -34.62 22.02 -28.65
CA THR A 601 -33.54 22.88 -29.17
C THR A 601 -32.17 22.36 -28.73
N LEU A 602 -32.01 21.97 -27.45
CA LEU A 602 -30.78 21.34 -26.93
C LEU A 602 -30.46 20.01 -27.59
N ALA A 603 -31.46 19.17 -27.85
CA ALA A 603 -31.28 17.92 -28.60
C ALA A 603 -30.80 18.19 -30.03
N SER A 604 -31.31 19.25 -30.68
CA SER A 604 -30.83 19.65 -32.00
C SER A 604 -29.37 20.13 -31.97
N VAL A 605 -28.97 20.89 -30.92
CA VAL A 605 -27.59 21.37 -30.74
C VAL A 605 -26.64 20.20 -30.49
N MET A 606 -27.04 19.24 -29.64
CA MET A 606 -26.27 18.01 -29.37
C MET A 606 -25.98 17.21 -30.65
N LEU A 607 -26.93 17.13 -31.58
CA LEU A 607 -26.78 16.34 -32.80
C LEU A 607 -26.12 17.12 -33.96
N ARG A 608 -26.32 18.44 -34.05
CA ARG A 608 -25.97 19.24 -35.25
C ARG A 608 -24.84 20.26 -35.05
N ALA A 609 -24.39 20.53 -33.83
CA ALA A 609 -23.30 21.48 -33.59
C ALA A 609 -21.97 20.98 -34.19
N ARG A 610 -21.19 21.90 -34.79
CA ARG A 610 -19.87 21.59 -35.36
C ARG A 610 -18.83 21.41 -34.26
N ASP A 611 -18.92 22.21 -33.20
CA ASP A 611 -18.04 22.12 -32.04
C ASP A 611 -18.35 20.88 -31.18
N GLY A 612 -17.35 20.03 -30.96
CA GLY A 612 -17.45 18.86 -30.09
C GLY A 612 -17.75 19.21 -28.62
N THR A 613 -17.20 20.31 -28.10
CA THR A 613 -17.44 20.70 -26.71
C THR A 613 -18.89 21.14 -26.51
N LEU A 614 -19.45 21.86 -27.49
CA LEU A 614 -20.85 22.29 -27.46
C LEU A 614 -21.81 21.10 -27.51
N ARG A 615 -21.47 20.03 -28.25
CA ARG A 615 -22.27 18.79 -28.27
C ARG A 615 -22.29 18.10 -26.91
N VAL A 616 -21.14 18.00 -26.25
CA VAL A 616 -21.02 17.41 -24.90
C VAL A 616 -21.76 18.27 -23.86
N ASP A 617 -21.58 19.59 -23.90
CA ASP A 617 -22.23 20.51 -22.97
C ASP A 617 -23.75 20.50 -23.15
N ALA A 618 -24.24 20.42 -24.39
CA ALA A 618 -25.67 20.30 -24.70
C ALA A 618 -26.25 18.96 -24.20
N ALA A 619 -25.52 17.85 -24.37
CA ALA A 619 -25.90 16.55 -23.83
C ALA A 619 -25.97 16.56 -22.29
N CYS A 620 -24.96 17.17 -21.65
CA CYS A 620 -24.94 17.37 -20.19
C CYS A 620 -26.10 18.24 -19.70
N ALA A 621 -26.42 19.32 -20.42
CA ALA A 621 -27.54 20.20 -20.10
C ALA A 621 -28.87 19.44 -20.17
N LEU A 622 -29.08 18.70 -21.26
CA LEU A 622 -30.28 17.89 -21.46
C LEU A 622 -30.44 16.82 -20.38
N ALA A 623 -29.36 16.11 -20.02
CA ALA A 623 -29.38 15.11 -18.96
C ALA A 623 -29.67 15.70 -17.57
N ARG A 624 -29.20 16.92 -17.29
CA ARG A 624 -29.39 17.58 -15.99
C ARG A 624 -30.76 18.21 -15.82
N LEU A 625 -31.39 18.67 -16.91
CA LEU A 625 -32.73 19.23 -16.89
C LEU A 625 -33.82 18.16 -16.67
N GLY A 626 -33.52 16.90 -17.03
CA GLY A 626 -34.52 15.83 -17.09
C GLY A 626 -35.18 15.86 -18.48
N PRO A 627 -34.74 15.01 -19.42
CA PRO A 627 -35.25 15.06 -20.79
C PRO A 627 -36.73 14.67 -20.82
N PRO A 628 -37.58 15.34 -21.63
CA PRO A 628 -38.92 14.84 -21.91
C PRO A 628 -38.84 13.55 -22.72
N VAL A 629 -39.93 12.76 -22.72
CA VAL A 629 -40.02 11.51 -23.49
C VAL A 629 -39.75 11.72 -24.98
N SER A 630 -40.09 12.90 -25.53
CA SER A 630 -39.79 13.27 -26.92
C SER A 630 -38.29 13.29 -27.25
N ALA A 631 -37.40 13.44 -26.26
CA ALA A 631 -35.95 13.45 -26.44
C ALA A 631 -35.31 12.05 -26.44
N VAL A 632 -36.06 10.99 -26.12
CA VAL A 632 -35.52 9.60 -26.03
C VAL A 632 -34.90 9.15 -27.36
N SER A 633 -35.57 9.41 -28.48
CA SER A 633 -35.05 9.02 -29.81
C SER A 633 -33.70 9.69 -30.13
N ALA A 634 -33.57 10.99 -29.85
CA ALA A 634 -32.33 11.73 -30.04
C ALA A 634 -31.20 11.23 -29.13
N LEU A 635 -31.52 10.84 -27.88
CA LEU A 635 -30.55 10.27 -26.94
C LEU A 635 -30.10 8.86 -27.33
N VAL A 636 -31.03 8.01 -27.81
CA VAL A 636 -30.69 6.69 -28.35
C VAL A 636 -29.80 6.83 -29.60
N GLN A 637 -30.07 7.81 -30.46
CA GLN A 637 -29.20 8.12 -31.60
C GLN A 637 -27.81 8.58 -31.15
N ALA A 638 -27.72 9.35 -30.06
CA ALA A 638 -26.44 9.79 -29.48
C ALA A 638 -25.59 8.63 -28.94
N LEU A 639 -26.20 7.53 -28.46
CA LEU A 639 -25.47 6.32 -28.06
C LEU A 639 -24.75 5.62 -29.22
N ARG A 640 -25.12 5.90 -30.47
CA ARG A 640 -24.49 5.35 -31.68
C ARG A 640 -23.29 6.17 -32.17
N THR A 641 -22.97 7.28 -31.51
CA THR A 641 -21.82 8.11 -31.87
C THR A 641 -20.51 7.47 -31.39
N SER A 642 -19.39 7.79 -32.06
CA SER A 642 -18.05 7.33 -31.65
C SER A 642 -17.45 8.13 -30.50
N ASP A 643 -18.09 9.21 -30.07
CA ASP A 643 -17.62 10.07 -28.98
C ASP A 643 -18.08 9.54 -27.63
N GLY A 644 -17.15 8.94 -26.88
CA GLY A 644 -17.43 8.35 -25.57
C GLY A 644 -18.03 9.33 -24.55
N SER A 645 -17.74 10.64 -24.66
CA SER A 645 -18.29 11.66 -23.76
C SER A 645 -19.77 11.91 -24.04
N VAL A 646 -20.15 11.93 -25.32
CA VAL A 646 -21.54 12.04 -25.77
C VAL A 646 -22.32 10.79 -25.39
N VAL A 647 -21.75 9.59 -25.59
CA VAL A 647 -22.37 8.31 -25.19
C VAL A 647 -22.62 8.26 -23.67
N HIS A 648 -21.65 8.69 -22.87
CA HIS A 648 -21.80 8.72 -21.42
C HIS A 648 -22.92 9.68 -20.98
N SER A 649 -22.93 10.91 -21.50
CA SER A 649 -23.95 11.91 -21.18
C SER A 649 -25.34 11.53 -21.68
N ALA A 650 -25.43 10.91 -22.86
CA ALA A 650 -26.68 10.37 -23.39
C ALA A 650 -27.25 9.26 -22.50
N GLY A 651 -26.38 8.37 -21.99
CA GLY A 651 -26.78 7.35 -21.01
C GLY A 651 -27.33 7.94 -19.71
N LEU A 652 -26.72 9.00 -19.18
CA LEU A 652 -27.23 9.72 -18.01
C LEU A 652 -28.60 10.37 -18.30
N GLY A 653 -28.79 10.91 -19.51
CA GLY A 653 -30.07 11.48 -19.95
C GLY A 653 -31.16 10.42 -20.02
N LEU A 654 -30.90 9.28 -20.64
CA LEU A 654 -31.85 8.17 -20.75
C LEU A 654 -32.22 7.60 -19.37
N ARG A 655 -31.25 7.54 -18.46
CA ARG A 655 -31.53 7.20 -17.05
C ARG A 655 -32.44 8.22 -16.37
N ALA A 656 -32.26 9.51 -16.64
CA ALA A 656 -33.11 10.56 -16.08
C ALA A 656 -34.55 10.50 -16.64
N VAL A 657 -34.74 10.02 -17.87
CA VAL A 657 -36.08 9.70 -18.42
C VAL A 657 -36.70 8.52 -17.67
N GLY A 658 -35.91 7.48 -17.39
CA GLY A 658 -36.34 6.31 -16.62
C GLY A 658 -37.16 5.32 -17.43
N GLU A 659 -38.23 4.79 -16.84
CA GLU A 659 -39.06 3.71 -17.41
C GLU A 659 -39.56 3.95 -18.86
N PRO A 660 -40.00 5.16 -19.26
CA PRO A 660 -40.43 5.43 -20.64
C PRO A 660 -39.35 5.21 -21.70
N ALA A 661 -38.06 5.18 -21.34
CA ALA A 661 -36.96 4.92 -22.27
C ALA A 661 -36.73 3.43 -22.55
N VAL A 662 -37.25 2.53 -21.70
CA VAL A 662 -36.96 1.08 -21.75
C VAL A 662 -37.37 0.44 -23.09
N PRO A 663 -38.57 0.69 -23.66
CA PRO A 663 -38.95 0.09 -24.94
C PRO A 663 -38.00 0.46 -26.08
N ALA A 664 -37.63 1.74 -26.18
CA ALA A 664 -36.72 2.24 -27.22
C ALA A 664 -35.29 1.67 -27.05
N LEU A 665 -34.83 1.50 -25.81
CA LEU A 665 -33.53 0.88 -25.53
C LEU A 665 -33.52 -0.62 -25.87
N ILE A 666 -34.59 -1.35 -25.58
CA ILE A 666 -34.72 -2.77 -25.95
C ILE A 666 -34.74 -2.94 -27.47
N GLU A 667 -35.45 -2.08 -28.20
CA GLU A 667 -35.45 -2.09 -29.66
C GLU A 667 -34.06 -1.79 -30.22
N ALA A 668 -33.35 -0.81 -29.65
CA ALA A 668 -32.00 -0.45 -30.07
C ALA A 668 -30.96 -1.56 -29.85
N LEU A 669 -31.20 -2.53 -28.97
CA LEU A 669 -30.27 -3.64 -28.73
C LEU A 669 -30.16 -4.65 -29.89
N LYS A 670 -31.22 -4.81 -30.69
CA LYS A 670 -31.32 -5.90 -31.68
C LYS A 670 -30.28 -5.80 -32.80
N ASP A 671 -30.02 -4.60 -33.30
CA ASP A 671 -29.15 -4.35 -34.47
C ASP A 671 -27.90 -3.51 -34.15
N SER A 672 -27.44 -3.56 -32.89
CA SER A 672 -26.33 -2.71 -32.42
C SER A 672 -24.99 -3.46 -32.32
N PRO A 673 -23.85 -2.79 -32.60
CA PRO A 673 -22.52 -3.34 -32.35
C PRO A 673 -22.24 -3.51 -30.84
N SER A 674 -21.26 -4.33 -30.47
CA SER A 674 -20.96 -4.67 -29.06
C SER A 674 -20.73 -3.45 -28.16
N SER A 675 -20.12 -2.38 -28.68
CA SER A 675 -19.90 -1.12 -27.94
C SER A 675 -21.21 -0.42 -27.55
N VAL A 676 -22.19 -0.44 -28.45
CA VAL A 676 -23.51 0.16 -28.24
C VAL A 676 -24.37 -0.77 -27.37
N LYS A 677 -24.31 -2.09 -27.58
CA LYS A 677 -24.96 -3.09 -26.70
C LYS A 677 -24.50 -2.94 -25.25
N TRP A 678 -23.19 -2.82 -25.03
CA TRP A 678 -22.62 -2.58 -23.71
C TRP A 678 -23.17 -1.31 -23.04
N ALA A 679 -23.20 -0.19 -23.77
CA ALA A 679 -23.72 1.07 -23.25
C ALA A 679 -25.22 0.99 -22.91
N ILE A 680 -26.02 0.34 -23.76
CA ILE A 680 -27.46 0.16 -23.54
C ILE A 680 -27.72 -0.76 -22.35
N LEU A 681 -27.03 -1.91 -22.22
CA LEU A 681 -27.22 -2.85 -21.11
C LEU A 681 -26.89 -2.22 -19.76
N ARG A 682 -25.88 -1.34 -19.69
CA ARG A 682 -25.57 -0.58 -18.49
C ARG A 682 -26.71 0.35 -18.10
N VAL A 683 -27.24 1.12 -19.06
CA VAL A 683 -28.38 2.04 -18.82
C VAL A 683 -29.64 1.26 -18.42
N LEU A 684 -29.95 0.15 -19.09
CA LEU A 684 -31.07 -0.71 -18.75
C LEU A 684 -30.92 -1.35 -17.37
N GLY A 685 -29.71 -1.72 -16.95
CA GLY A 685 -29.46 -2.27 -15.61
C GLY A 685 -29.72 -1.25 -14.51
N GLU A 686 -29.33 0.01 -14.74
CA GLU A 686 -29.57 1.11 -13.81
C GLU A 686 -31.05 1.51 -13.74
N ILE A 687 -31.78 1.49 -14.86
CA ILE A 687 -33.24 1.76 -14.90
C ILE A 687 -34.03 0.59 -14.30
N GLY A 688 -33.62 -0.64 -14.61
CA GLY A 688 -34.33 -1.87 -14.24
C GLY A 688 -34.43 -2.11 -12.74
N ALA A 689 -33.49 -1.60 -11.94
CA ALA A 689 -33.57 -1.66 -10.47
C ALA A 689 -34.77 -0.88 -9.90
N ALA A 690 -35.36 0.03 -10.67
CA ALA A 690 -36.49 0.88 -10.27
C ALA A 690 -37.80 0.63 -11.05
N SER A 691 -37.78 -0.15 -12.15
CA SER A 691 -38.96 -0.39 -13.00
C SER A 691 -39.59 -1.76 -12.74
N ILE A 692 -40.85 -1.73 -12.30
CA ILE A 692 -41.66 -2.94 -12.08
C ILE A 692 -42.36 -3.37 -13.38
N ALA A 693 -42.79 -2.43 -14.23
CA ALA A 693 -43.64 -2.75 -15.40
C ALA A 693 -42.88 -3.48 -16.54
N HIS A 694 -41.55 -3.36 -16.61
CA HIS A 694 -40.73 -3.98 -17.64
C HIS A 694 -39.77 -5.06 -17.12
N GLN A 695 -39.91 -5.47 -15.87
CA GLN A 695 -38.98 -6.37 -15.20
C GLN A 695 -38.84 -7.73 -15.90
N SER A 696 -39.93 -8.33 -16.39
CA SER A 696 -39.88 -9.60 -17.14
C SER A 696 -39.10 -9.48 -18.45
N ARG A 697 -39.40 -8.45 -19.24
CA ARG A 697 -38.69 -8.17 -20.52
C ARG A 697 -37.21 -7.89 -20.29
N LEU A 698 -36.86 -7.18 -19.21
CA LEU A 698 -35.47 -6.89 -18.85
C LEU A 698 -34.73 -8.16 -18.42
N LEU A 699 -35.35 -9.03 -17.62
CA LEU A 699 -34.78 -10.31 -17.23
C LEU A 699 -34.50 -11.20 -18.45
N ASP A 700 -35.39 -11.22 -19.45
CA ASP A 700 -35.19 -11.97 -20.69
C ASP A 700 -34.03 -11.39 -21.51
N VAL A 701 -33.96 -10.06 -21.66
CA VAL A 701 -32.87 -9.38 -22.36
C VAL A 701 -31.52 -9.64 -21.70
N PHE A 702 -31.43 -9.51 -20.38
CA PHE A 702 -30.17 -9.79 -19.68
C PHE A 702 -29.79 -11.26 -19.75
N ARG A 703 -30.75 -12.18 -19.64
CA ARG A 703 -30.50 -13.61 -19.80
C ARG A 703 -29.93 -13.94 -21.18
N GLN A 704 -30.51 -13.40 -22.24
CA GLN A 704 -30.00 -13.59 -23.61
C GLN A 704 -28.59 -13.00 -23.75
N SER A 705 -28.35 -11.84 -23.14
CA SER A 705 -27.06 -11.14 -23.18
C SER A 705 -25.96 -11.83 -22.34
N CYS A 706 -26.31 -12.66 -21.35
CA CYS A 706 -25.34 -13.48 -20.60
C CYS A 706 -24.61 -14.51 -21.47
N ALA A 707 -25.16 -14.87 -22.63
CA ALA A 707 -24.57 -15.77 -23.60
C ALA A 707 -23.97 -15.04 -24.83
N ASP A 708 -23.84 -13.71 -24.78
CA ASP A 708 -23.24 -12.93 -25.87
C ASP A 708 -21.73 -13.28 -25.98
N PRO A 709 -21.18 -13.47 -27.20
CA PRO A 709 -19.76 -13.80 -27.39
C PRO A 709 -18.82 -12.68 -26.90
N ASP A 710 -19.29 -11.43 -26.82
CA ASP A 710 -18.50 -10.34 -26.26
C ASP A 710 -18.50 -10.40 -24.72
N HIS A 711 -17.30 -10.61 -24.16
CA HIS A 711 -17.08 -10.74 -22.73
C HIS A 711 -17.59 -9.53 -21.92
N MET A 712 -17.45 -8.31 -22.44
CA MET A 712 -17.88 -7.09 -21.74
C MET A 712 -19.40 -6.97 -21.71
N VAL A 713 -20.08 -7.38 -22.79
CA VAL A 713 -21.54 -7.45 -22.87
C VAL A 713 -22.07 -8.48 -21.87
N ALA A 714 -21.51 -9.70 -21.88
CA ALA A 714 -21.91 -10.78 -20.97
C ALA A 714 -21.67 -10.42 -19.49
N LEU A 715 -20.52 -9.84 -19.14
CA LEU A 715 -20.22 -9.41 -17.78
C LEU A 715 -21.18 -8.32 -17.29
N THR A 716 -21.47 -7.34 -18.15
CA THR A 716 -22.41 -6.26 -17.82
C THR A 716 -23.82 -6.81 -17.58
N ALA A 717 -24.26 -7.79 -18.36
CA ALA A 717 -25.53 -8.48 -18.14
C ALA A 717 -25.60 -9.16 -16.76
N PHE A 718 -24.54 -9.86 -16.32
CA PHE A 718 -24.49 -10.44 -14.97
C PHE A 718 -24.49 -9.39 -13.85
N GLN A 719 -23.79 -8.27 -14.05
CA GLN A 719 -23.81 -7.16 -13.10
C GLN A 719 -25.19 -6.52 -13.00
N SER A 720 -25.88 -6.33 -14.12
CA SER A 720 -27.25 -5.83 -14.17
C SER A 720 -28.23 -6.79 -13.49
N LEU A 721 -28.12 -8.11 -13.73
CA LEU A 721 -28.92 -9.13 -13.02
C LEU A 721 -28.67 -9.10 -11.51
N SER A 722 -27.41 -8.99 -11.07
CA SER A 722 -27.09 -8.85 -9.64
C SER A 722 -27.68 -7.59 -9.02
N GLY A 723 -27.74 -6.49 -9.78
CA GLY A 723 -28.34 -5.22 -9.35
C GLY A 723 -29.87 -5.29 -9.20
N LEU A 724 -30.55 -6.18 -9.94
CA LEU A 724 -31.99 -6.39 -9.80
C LEU A 724 -32.37 -7.08 -8.48
N GLY A 725 -31.46 -7.84 -7.86
CA GLY A 725 -31.69 -8.49 -6.57
C GLY A 725 -32.59 -9.74 -6.65
N SER A 726 -33.54 -9.88 -5.71
CA SER A 726 -34.45 -11.04 -5.59
C SER A 726 -35.14 -11.47 -6.90
N PRO A 727 -35.66 -10.57 -7.74
CA PRO A 727 -36.32 -10.91 -9.01
C PRO A 727 -35.40 -11.61 -10.02
N ALA A 728 -34.09 -11.43 -9.93
CA ALA A 728 -33.13 -12.11 -10.80
C ALA A 728 -32.78 -13.52 -10.34
N VAL A 729 -33.09 -13.90 -9.09
CA VAL A 729 -32.75 -15.21 -8.52
C VAL A 729 -33.28 -16.38 -9.37
N PRO A 730 -34.56 -16.43 -9.79
CA PRO A 730 -35.04 -17.53 -10.63
C PRO A 730 -34.32 -17.61 -11.98
N THR A 731 -33.98 -16.46 -12.57
CA THR A 731 -33.24 -16.40 -13.84
C THR A 731 -31.81 -16.88 -13.68
N LEU A 732 -31.12 -16.46 -12.62
CA LEU A 732 -29.77 -16.93 -12.29
C LEU A 732 -29.75 -18.44 -11.99
N MET A 733 -30.73 -18.94 -11.25
CA MET A 733 -30.91 -20.38 -11.02
C MET A 733 -31.11 -21.16 -12.33
N ARG A 734 -31.84 -20.61 -13.31
CA ARG A 734 -31.93 -21.21 -14.65
C ARG A 734 -30.63 -21.13 -15.43
N THR A 735 -29.87 -20.02 -15.34
CA THR A 735 -28.56 -19.90 -16.01
C THR A 735 -27.51 -20.85 -15.45
N MET A 736 -27.62 -21.23 -14.17
CA MET A 736 -26.75 -22.25 -13.57
C MET A 736 -26.95 -23.65 -14.17
N ARG A 737 -28.07 -23.90 -14.85
CA ARG A 737 -28.32 -25.16 -15.58
C ARG A 737 -27.65 -25.19 -16.96
N SER A 738 -26.98 -24.11 -17.37
CA SER A 738 -26.22 -24.09 -18.62
C SER A 738 -24.99 -25.01 -18.54
N GLY A 739 -24.58 -25.58 -19.67
CA GLY A 739 -23.34 -26.38 -19.77
C GLY A 739 -22.07 -25.54 -19.84
N ASP A 740 -22.18 -24.22 -19.93
CA ASP A 740 -21.05 -23.30 -20.03
C ASP A 740 -20.50 -22.93 -18.64
N GLN A 741 -19.29 -23.38 -18.36
CA GLN A 741 -18.62 -23.19 -17.07
C GLN A 741 -18.44 -21.71 -16.70
N VAL A 742 -18.18 -20.86 -17.69
CA VAL A 742 -17.95 -19.43 -17.46
C VAL A 742 -19.26 -18.75 -17.07
N VAL A 743 -20.36 -19.09 -17.74
CA VAL A 743 -21.70 -18.60 -17.43
C VAL A 743 -22.14 -19.04 -16.03
N VAL A 744 -21.90 -20.30 -15.67
CA VAL A 744 -22.24 -20.83 -14.33
C VAL A 744 -21.43 -20.15 -13.22
N SER A 745 -20.12 -19.94 -13.43
CA SER A 745 -19.27 -19.24 -12.45
C SER A 745 -19.76 -17.83 -12.12
N ARG A 746 -20.20 -17.10 -13.16
CA ARG A 746 -20.68 -15.74 -13.04
C ARG A 746 -22.07 -15.67 -12.44
N ALA A 747 -22.92 -16.66 -12.73
CA ALA A 747 -24.23 -16.80 -12.10
C ALA A 747 -24.10 -17.02 -10.57
N VAL A 748 -23.12 -17.83 -10.14
CA VAL A 748 -22.85 -18.06 -8.72
C VAL A 748 -22.34 -16.81 -8.02
N GLU A 749 -21.40 -16.08 -8.62
CA GLU A 749 -20.92 -14.82 -8.04
C GLU A 749 -22.04 -13.78 -7.97
N ALA A 750 -22.94 -13.74 -8.97
CA ALA A 750 -24.13 -12.89 -8.92
C ALA A 750 -25.09 -13.28 -7.78
N LEU A 751 -25.36 -14.58 -7.56
CA LEU A 751 -26.18 -15.06 -6.44
C LEU A 751 -25.56 -14.75 -5.08
N LYS A 752 -24.23 -14.89 -4.96
CA LYS A 752 -23.48 -14.50 -3.75
C LYS A 752 -23.62 -13.00 -3.46
N ARG A 753 -23.54 -12.16 -4.50
CA ARG A 753 -23.76 -10.71 -4.38
C ARG A 753 -25.20 -10.38 -3.96
N ILE A 754 -26.19 -11.13 -4.43
CA ILE A 754 -27.60 -10.99 -4.01
C ILE A 754 -27.76 -11.36 -2.52
N GLY A 755 -27.14 -12.43 -2.05
CA GLY A 755 -27.10 -12.77 -0.62
C GLY A 755 -28.41 -13.42 -0.10
N LEU A 756 -28.95 -12.92 1.02
CA LEU A 756 -30.11 -13.50 1.72
C LEU A 756 -31.32 -13.86 0.82
N PRO A 757 -31.71 -13.04 -0.18
CA PRO A 757 -32.84 -13.37 -1.06
C PRO A 757 -32.63 -14.63 -1.92
N ALA A 758 -31.37 -15.07 -2.12
CA ALA A 758 -31.07 -16.29 -2.87
C ALA A 758 -31.20 -17.57 -2.02
N VAL A 759 -31.12 -17.45 -0.69
CA VAL A 759 -31.09 -18.61 0.22
C VAL A 759 -32.33 -19.51 0.10
N PRO A 760 -33.58 -19.00 0.06
CA PRO A 760 -34.76 -19.84 -0.09
C PRO A 760 -34.79 -20.64 -1.40
N ALA A 761 -34.35 -20.03 -2.50
CA ALA A 761 -34.30 -20.69 -3.81
C ALA A 761 -33.21 -21.77 -3.86
N LEU A 762 -32.06 -21.52 -3.24
CA LEU A 762 -31.01 -22.52 -3.07
C LEU A 762 -31.47 -23.69 -2.18
N MET A 763 -32.18 -23.39 -1.08
CA MET A 763 -32.77 -24.43 -0.21
C MET A 763 -33.84 -25.26 -0.93
N GLN A 764 -34.64 -24.64 -1.79
CA GLN A 764 -35.61 -25.36 -2.61
C GLN A 764 -34.90 -26.28 -3.62
N ALA A 765 -33.81 -25.80 -4.23
CA ALA A 765 -32.99 -26.61 -5.14
C ALA A 765 -32.32 -27.80 -4.45
N LEU A 766 -31.97 -27.70 -3.15
CA LEU A 766 -31.49 -28.86 -2.38
C LEU A 766 -32.54 -29.97 -2.24
N LYS A 767 -33.83 -29.60 -2.18
CA LYS A 767 -34.94 -30.56 -2.00
C LYS A 767 -35.35 -31.24 -3.32
N ASP A 768 -34.96 -30.68 -4.45
CA ASP A 768 -35.31 -31.17 -5.79
C ASP A 768 -34.23 -32.16 -6.28
N PRO A 769 -34.53 -33.47 -6.45
CA PRO A 769 -33.56 -34.46 -6.93
C PRO A 769 -33.20 -34.28 -8.42
N ASP A 770 -34.02 -33.59 -9.22
CA ASP A 770 -33.83 -33.45 -10.68
C ASP A 770 -33.20 -32.12 -11.09
N ALA A 771 -32.81 -31.27 -10.13
CA ALA A 771 -32.18 -29.98 -10.39
C ALA A 771 -30.71 -30.14 -10.83
N ALA A 772 -30.49 -30.59 -12.07
CA ALA A 772 -29.16 -30.78 -12.61
C ALA A 772 -28.40 -29.46 -12.82
N PHE A 773 -27.19 -29.34 -12.26
CA PHE A 773 -26.31 -28.15 -12.31
C PHE A 773 -24.93 -28.50 -12.86
N LYS A 774 -24.90 -28.81 -14.16
CA LYS A 774 -23.75 -29.39 -14.89
C LYS A 774 -22.43 -28.59 -14.85
N GLY A 775 -22.43 -27.31 -14.45
CA GLY A 775 -21.27 -26.41 -14.62
C GLY A 775 -20.32 -26.22 -13.41
N TYR A 776 -20.69 -26.64 -12.19
CA TYR A 776 -19.91 -26.29 -10.98
C TYR A 776 -18.68 -27.20 -10.73
N ARG A 777 -18.56 -28.30 -11.48
CA ARG A 777 -17.52 -29.34 -11.37
C ARG A 777 -16.08 -28.82 -11.49
N ALA A 778 -15.84 -27.84 -12.36
CA ALA A 778 -14.51 -27.29 -12.65
C ALA A 778 -14.05 -26.18 -11.68
N LEU A 779 -15.00 -25.48 -11.02
CA LEU A 779 -14.67 -24.45 -10.02
C LEU A 779 -14.18 -25.05 -8.70
N VAL A 780 -14.71 -26.21 -8.31
CA VAL A 780 -14.22 -26.98 -7.16
C VAL A 780 -12.77 -27.44 -7.42
N GLN A 781 -12.44 -27.85 -8.65
CA GLN A 781 -11.09 -28.26 -9.06
C GLN A 781 -10.06 -27.13 -9.03
N MET A 782 -10.48 -25.87 -9.12
CA MET A 782 -9.59 -24.71 -9.13
C MET A 782 -9.30 -24.16 -7.71
N TRP A 783 -10.09 -24.56 -6.70
CA TRP A 783 -10.08 -23.97 -5.36
C TRP A 783 -9.86 -24.99 -4.23
N THR A 784 -9.72 -26.28 -4.53
CA THR A 784 -9.19 -27.26 -3.58
C THR A 784 -7.65 -27.20 -3.54
N PRO A 785 -7.01 -27.15 -2.36
CA PRO A 785 -5.56 -27.27 -2.25
C PRO A 785 -5.10 -28.63 -2.83
N MET A 786 -3.97 -28.66 -3.52
CA MET A 786 -3.37 -29.88 -4.07
C MET A 786 -3.19 -30.92 -2.96
N GLY A 787 -3.96 -32.00 -3.02
CA GLY A 787 -3.92 -33.10 -2.04
C GLY A 787 -5.15 -34.01 -2.00
N ALA A 788 -6.30 -33.61 -2.55
CA ALA A 788 -7.46 -34.51 -2.67
C ALA A 788 -7.37 -35.38 -3.94
N PRO A 789 -7.72 -36.67 -3.90
CA PRO A 789 -7.72 -37.54 -5.08
C PRO A 789 -8.66 -37.01 -6.16
N ARG A 790 -8.30 -37.28 -7.42
CA ARG A 790 -9.10 -36.99 -8.62
C ARG A 790 -10.35 -37.87 -8.59
N GLU A 791 -11.40 -37.42 -7.89
CA GLU A 791 -12.63 -38.21 -7.76
C GLU A 791 -13.71 -37.70 -8.71
N ALA A 792 -14.22 -38.66 -9.47
CA ALA A 792 -15.32 -38.54 -10.41
C ALA A 792 -16.64 -38.35 -9.65
N GLU A 793 -17.60 -37.67 -10.31
CA GLU A 793 -19.01 -37.58 -9.91
C GLU A 793 -19.36 -36.89 -8.58
N VAL A 794 -18.88 -35.66 -8.35
CA VAL A 794 -19.54 -34.76 -7.39
C VAL A 794 -20.99 -34.50 -7.84
N SER A 795 -21.96 -34.90 -7.02
CA SER A 795 -23.39 -34.67 -7.24
C SER A 795 -23.76 -33.19 -7.31
N ASP A 796 -24.75 -32.88 -8.15
CA ASP A 796 -25.25 -31.53 -8.38
C ASP A 796 -25.81 -30.87 -7.10
N ARG A 797 -26.21 -31.67 -6.09
CA ARG A 797 -26.63 -31.19 -4.76
C ARG A 797 -25.46 -30.69 -3.92
N ALA A 798 -24.30 -31.33 -4.00
CA ALA A 798 -23.10 -30.91 -3.29
C ALA A 798 -22.65 -29.50 -3.74
N ALA A 799 -22.84 -29.14 -5.01
CA ALA A 799 -22.55 -27.80 -5.52
C ALA A 799 -23.39 -26.71 -4.83
N VAL A 800 -24.69 -26.96 -4.63
CA VAL A 800 -25.60 -26.02 -3.95
C VAL A 800 -25.21 -25.86 -2.48
N MET A 801 -24.81 -26.94 -1.80
CA MET A 801 -24.33 -26.90 -0.40
C MET A 801 -23.06 -26.05 -0.26
N LEU A 802 -22.11 -26.18 -1.20
CA LEU A 802 -20.90 -25.36 -1.20
C LEU A 802 -21.18 -23.87 -1.47
N VAL A 803 -22.17 -23.55 -2.31
CA VAL A 803 -22.61 -22.15 -2.50
C VAL A 803 -23.17 -21.60 -1.18
N LEU A 804 -23.98 -22.37 -0.47
CA LEU A 804 -24.49 -21.99 0.86
C LEU A 804 -23.36 -21.80 1.88
N GLY A 805 -22.37 -22.70 1.92
CA GLY A 805 -21.17 -22.56 2.75
C GLY A 805 -20.40 -21.26 2.49
N LYS A 806 -20.19 -20.91 1.21
CA LYS A 806 -19.49 -19.66 0.80
C LYS A 806 -20.26 -18.38 1.07
N MET A 807 -21.58 -18.46 1.26
CA MET A 807 -22.37 -17.34 1.77
C MET A 807 -22.08 -17.09 3.27
N GLY A 808 -21.43 -18.05 3.94
CA GLY A 808 -20.95 -17.96 5.31
C GLY A 808 -22.11 -17.77 6.30
N PRO A 809 -21.97 -16.83 7.26
CA PRO A 809 -23.01 -16.56 8.26
C PRO A 809 -24.41 -16.26 7.69
N ARG A 810 -24.51 -15.75 6.45
CA ARG A 810 -25.79 -15.41 5.81
C ARG A 810 -26.64 -16.62 5.46
N ALA A 811 -26.05 -17.82 5.38
CA ALA A 811 -26.75 -19.06 5.10
C ALA A 811 -27.18 -19.84 6.36
N CYS A 812 -27.20 -19.20 7.54
CA CYS A 812 -27.66 -19.80 8.80
C CYS A 812 -29.04 -20.50 8.68
N ALA A 813 -29.97 -19.94 7.90
CA ALA A 813 -31.29 -20.55 7.67
C ALA A 813 -31.24 -21.92 6.96
N ALA A 814 -30.12 -22.25 6.31
CA ALA A 814 -29.92 -23.54 5.65
C ALA A 814 -29.38 -24.62 6.59
N VAL A 815 -28.99 -24.28 7.83
CA VAL A 815 -28.41 -25.24 8.80
C VAL A 815 -29.28 -26.50 8.98
N PRO A 816 -30.61 -26.43 9.18
CA PRO A 816 -31.44 -27.63 9.31
C PRO A 816 -31.44 -28.52 8.05
N ALA A 817 -31.42 -27.92 6.86
CA ALA A 817 -31.37 -28.66 5.61
C ALA A 817 -29.99 -29.33 5.40
N LEU A 818 -28.91 -28.66 5.81
CA LEU A 818 -27.56 -29.21 5.79
C LEU A 818 -27.40 -30.33 6.82
N CYS A 819 -28.02 -30.24 8.00
CA CYS A 819 -28.04 -31.34 8.98
C CYS A 819 -28.73 -32.59 8.41
N ALA A 820 -29.85 -32.44 7.71
CA ALA A 820 -30.52 -33.56 7.05
C ALA A 820 -29.62 -34.22 5.99
N ALA A 821 -28.87 -33.40 5.23
CA ALA A 821 -27.94 -33.87 4.21
C ALA A 821 -26.73 -34.65 4.76
N LEU A 822 -26.40 -34.52 6.06
CA LEU A 822 -25.37 -35.35 6.71
C LEU A 822 -25.77 -36.83 6.82
N ASN A 823 -27.04 -37.17 6.61
CA ASN A 823 -27.55 -38.55 6.71
C ASN A 823 -27.88 -39.16 5.33
N GLU A 824 -27.55 -38.48 4.22
CA GLU A 824 -27.81 -38.99 2.87
C GLU A 824 -26.85 -40.12 2.45
N ILE A 825 -27.32 -40.98 1.54
CA ILE A 825 -26.58 -42.18 1.07
C ILE A 825 -25.25 -41.80 0.41
N GLU A 826 -25.22 -40.68 -0.31
CA GLU A 826 -24.08 -40.25 -1.10
C GLU A 826 -22.99 -39.57 -0.26
N VAL A 827 -21.75 -40.07 -0.37
CA VAL A 827 -20.60 -39.60 0.41
C VAL A 827 -20.30 -38.12 0.13
N ASP A 828 -20.29 -37.71 -1.13
CA ASP A 828 -19.97 -36.34 -1.54
C ASP A 828 -20.98 -35.33 -0.99
N THR A 829 -22.24 -35.73 -0.92
CA THR A 829 -23.32 -34.92 -0.35
C THR A 829 -23.15 -34.75 1.16
N ARG A 830 -22.81 -35.82 1.90
CA ARG A 830 -22.49 -35.73 3.33
C ARG A 830 -21.25 -34.85 3.60
N MET A 831 -20.21 -34.99 2.78
CA MET A 831 -19.00 -34.17 2.89
C MET A 831 -19.27 -32.69 2.61
N ALA A 832 -20.03 -32.38 1.56
CA ALA A 832 -20.38 -31.01 1.20
C ALA A 832 -21.26 -30.35 2.27
N ALA A 833 -22.19 -31.10 2.87
CA ALA A 833 -22.99 -30.65 4.00
C ALA A 833 -22.12 -30.31 5.21
N ALA A 834 -21.22 -31.22 5.61
CA ALA A 834 -20.30 -31.00 6.73
C ALA A 834 -19.41 -29.78 6.51
N ARG A 835 -18.86 -29.61 5.29
CA ARG A 835 -18.04 -28.44 4.93
C ARG A 835 -18.85 -27.15 4.97
N ALA A 836 -20.06 -27.14 4.41
CA ALA A 836 -20.93 -25.97 4.39
C ALA A 836 -21.29 -25.52 5.82
N LEU A 837 -21.60 -26.46 6.72
CA LEU A 837 -21.82 -26.18 8.14
C LEU A 837 -20.59 -25.57 8.81
N GLY A 838 -19.39 -26.08 8.51
CA GLY A 838 -18.13 -25.51 8.98
C GLY A 838 -17.88 -24.09 8.46
N GLU A 839 -18.15 -23.81 7.17
CA GLU A 839 -17.97 -22.48 6.55
C GLU A 839 -19.01 -21.44 7.03
N ILE A 840 -20.20 -21.87 7.43
CA ILE A 840 -21.18 -21.03 8.16
C ILE A 840 -20.60 -20.60 9.53
N GLY A 841 -19.75 -21.45 10.13
CA GLY A 841 -18.98 -21.14 11.33
C GLY A 841 -19.82 -21.25 12.62
N PRO A 842 -19.55 -20.41 13.65
CA PRO A 842 -20.19 -20.54 14.96
C PRO A 842 -21.73 -20.44 14.96
N LEU A 843 -22.34 -19.83 13.93
CA LEU A 843 -23.80 -19.77 13.80
C LEU A 843 -24.44 -21.13 13.46
N ALA A 844 -23.65 -22.11 13.04
CA ALA A 844 -24.08 -23.50 12.88
C ALA A 844 -23.99 -24.31 14.19
N ALA A 845 -23.91 -23.67 15.36
CA ALA A 845 -23.82 -24.37 16.65
C ALA A 845 -24.93 -25.42 16.87
N SER A 846 -26.13 -25.21 16.32
CA SER A 846 -27.22 -26.18 16.40
C SER A 846 -26.98 -27.48 15.62
N SER A 847 -26.04 -27.50 14.65
CA SER A 847 -25.67 -28.72 13.91
C SER A 847 -24.60 -29.56 14.61
N VAL A 848 -24.05 -29.09 15.72
CA VAL A 848 -22.98 -29.78 16.45
C VAL A 848 -23.37 -31.21 16.85
N PRO A 849 -24.60 -31.52 17.31
CA PRO A 849 -25.01 -32.90 17.60
C PRO A 849 -25.01 -33.79 16.34
N ASP A 850 -25.54 -33.30 15.23
CA ASP A 850 -25.58 -34.05 13.96
C ASP A 850 -24.16 -34.30 13.41
N LEU A 851 -23.29 -33.29 13.49
CA LEU A 851 -21.87 -33.41 13.15
C LEU A 851 -21.17 -34.39 14.09
N ALA A 852 -21.46 -34.37 15.40
CA ALA A 852 -20.86 -35.32 16.34
C ALA A 852 -21.27 -36.77 16.05
N GLN A 853 -22.50 -37.00 15.59
CA GLN A 853 -22.92 -38.31 15.09
C GLN A 853 -22.19 -38.69 13.80
N ALA A 854 -22.03 -37.75 12.87
CA ALA A 854 -21.31 -37.96 11.61
C ALA A 854 -19.79 -38.19 11.79
N LEU A 855 -19.22 -37.99 12.99
CA LEU A 855 -17.86 -38.47 13.30
C LEU A 855 -17.74 -40.00 13.29
N GLN A 856 -18.86 -40.73 13.32
CA GLN A 856 -18.91 -42.18 13.22
C GLN A 856 -19.28 -42.67 11.80
N ASP A 857 -19.24 -41.78 10.80
CA ASP A 857 -19.53 -42.15 9.41
C ASP A 857 -18.62 -43.30 8.94
N PRO A 858 -19.13 -44.28 8.15
CA PRO A 858 -18.29 -45.34 7.61
C PRO A 858 -17.13 -44.82 6.76
N ASP A 859 -17.31 -43.69 6.05
CA ASP A 859 -16.28 -43.12 5.19
C ASP A 859 -15.30 -42.21 5.97
N PRO A 860 -13.99 -42.50 5.95
CA PRO A 860 -12.98 -41.68 6.64
C PRO A 860 -12.94 -40.22 6.16
N ARG A 861 -13.24 -39.95 4.89
CA ARG A 861 -13.22 -38.59 4.31
C ARG A 861 -14.34 -37.73 4.90
N VAL A 862 -15.50 -38.34 5.17
CA VAL A 862 -16.61 -37.69 5.88
C VAL A 862 -16.19 -37.39 7.31
N ARG A 863 -15.67 -38.38 8.04
CA ARG A 863 -15.20 -38.20 9.43
C ARG A 863 -14.16 -37.07 9.57
N GLN A 864 -13.20 -37.02 8.65
CA GLN A 864 -12.18 -35.96 8.60
C GLN A 864 -12.83 -34.58 8.36
N THR A 865 -13.72 -34.48 7.37
CA THR A 865 -14.40 -33.22 7.02
C THR A 865 -15.25 -32.72 8.18
N VAL A 866 -15.94 -33.62 8.86
CA VAL A 866 -16.74 -33.35 10.06
C VAL A 866 -15.88 -32.87 11.23
N ALA A 867 -14.75 -33.54 11.52
CA ALA A 867 -13.82 -33.11 12.56
C ALA A 867 -13.29 -31.68 12.29
N ARG A 868 -12.97 -31.37 11.02
CA ARG A 868 -12.57 -30.00 10.63
C ARG A 868 -13.70 -29.00 10.75
N ALA A 869 -14.93 -29.37 10.40
CA ALA A 869 -16.09 -28.50 10.56
C ALA A 869 -16.31 -28.15 12.05
N LEU A 870 -16.21 -29.13 12.95
CA LEU A 870 -16.27 -28.93 14.40
C LEU A 870 -15.14 -28.02 14.91
N ALA A 871 -13.93 -28.15 14.36
CA ALA A 871 -12.80 -27.27 14.67
C ALA A 871 -13.04 -25.79 14.29
N VAL A 872 -13.79 -25.54 13.22
CA VAL A 872 -14.14 -24.19 12.76
C VAL A 872 -15.33 -23.61 13.55
N ILE A 873 -16.30 -24.44 13.94
CA ILE A 873 -17.41 -24.04 14.81
C ILE A 873 -16.90 -23.64 16.21
N GLY A 874 -15.89 -24.34 16.74
CA GLY A 874 -15.14 -23.91 17.93
C GLY A 874 -15.81 -24.27 19.26
N ALA A 875 -15.82 -23.33 20.22
CA ALA A 875 -16.27 -23.55 21.61
C ALA A 875 -17.65 -24.23 21.80
N PRO A 876 -18.66 -24.03 20.92
CA PRO A 876 -19.93 -24.79 21.00
C PRO A 876 -19.77 -26.30 20.84
N ALA A 877 -18.65 -26.79 20.31
CA ALA A 877 -18.35 -28.22 20.18
C ALA A 877 -17.78 -28.87 21.45
N SER A 878 -17.58 -28.11 22.54
CA SER A 878 -17.06 -28.57 23.84
C SER A 878 -17.83 -29.77 24.42
N ALA A 879 -19.16 -29.75 24.35
CA ALA A 879 -20.02 -30.83 24.83
C ALA A 879 -19.77 -32.19 24.14
N PHE A 880 -19.06 -32.21 23.00
CA PHE A 880 -18.82 -33.41 22.19
C PHE A 880 -17.35 -33.83 22.14
N VAL A 881 -16.52 -33.33 23.07
CA VAL A 881 -15.15 -33.82 23.29
C VAL A 881 -15.08 -35.35 23.30
N PRO A 882 -15.97 -36.12 23.97
CA PRO A 882 -15.92 -37.59 23.95
C PRO A 882 -16.01 -38.21 22.55
N HIS A 883 -16.75 -37.60 21.63
CA HIS A 883 -16.88 -38.09 20.25
C HIS A 883 -15.60 -37.85 19.45
N LEU A 884 -14.95 -36.70 19.67
CA LEU A 884 -13.63 -36.40 19.12
C LEU A 884 -12.55 -37.31 19.73
N VAL A 885 -12.66 -37.68 21.01
CA VAL A 885 -11.78 -38.69 21.63
C VAL A 885 -11.93 -40.06 20.99
N CYS A 886 -13.16 -40.48 20.64
CA CYS A 886 -13.36 -41.70 19.87
C CYS A 886 -12.72 -41.60 18.47
N ALA A 887 -12.85 -40.44 17.80
CA ALA A 887 -12.24 -40.22 16.50
C ALA A 887 -10.69 -40.18 16.54
N LEU A 888 -10.09 -39.79 17.67
CA LEU A 888 -8.65 -39.97 17.92
C LEU A 888 -8.20 -41.44 17.91
N LYS A 889 -9.11 -42.41 18.07
CA LYS A 889 -8.79 -43.84 17.99
C LYS A 889 -9.03 -44.42 16.59
N SER A 890 -9.35 -43.58 15.60
CA SER A 890 -9.58 -44.04 14.24
C SER A 890 -8.32 -44.69 13.64
N ALA A 891 -8.49 -45.75 12.85
CA ALA A 891 -7.40 -46.33 12.07
C ALA A 891 -6.83 -45.33 11.05
N ASP A 892 -7.67 -44.39 10.59
CA ASP A 892 -7.30 -43.37 9.62
C ASP A 892 -6.55 -42.20 10.28
N ARG A 893 -5.33 -41.93 9.80
CA ARG A 893 -4.46 -40.86 10.30
C ARG A 893 -5.07 -39.47 10.11
N ASP A 894 -5.70 -39.20 8.98
CA ASP A 894 -6.23 -37.88 8.65
C ASP A 894 -7.41 -37.52 9.56
N VAL A 895 -8.19 -38.54 9.95
CA VAL A 895 -9.22 -38.42 10.98
C VAL A 895 -8.59 -38.10 12.34
N ARG A 896 -7.56 -38.84 12.77
CA ARG A 896 -6.87 -38.57 14.04
C ARG A 896 -6.25 -37.17 14.08
N PHE A 897 -5.64 -36.73 12.98
CA PHE A 897 -5.09 -35.39 12.82
C PHE A 897 -6.17 -34.30 12.98
N ALA A 898 -7.27 -34.43 12.23
CA ALA A 898 -8.37 -33.47 12.26
C ALA A 898 -9.04 -33.41 13.63
N SER A 899 -9.17 -34.55 14.32
CA SER A 899 -9.70 -34.63 15.68
C SER A 899 -8.77 -33.99 16.71
N SER A 900 -7.44 -34.18 16.61
CA SER A 900 -6.46 -33.49 17.47
C SER A 900 -6.50 -31.97 17.26
N GLU A 901 -6.65 -31.50 16.02
CA GLU A 901 -6.79 -30.07 15.73
C GLU A 901 -8.08 -29.49 16.32
N ALA A 902 -9.21 -30.20 16.15
CA ALA A 902 -10.50 -29.79 16.69
C ALA A 902 -10.46 -29.68 18.23
N LEU A 903 -9.90 -30.68 18.90
CA LEU A 903 -9.72 -30.71 20.35
C LEU A 903 -8.86 -29.54 20.85
N GLY A 904 -7.79 -29.19 20.13
CA GLY A 904 -6.96 -28.03 20.47
C GLY A 904 -7.67 -26.69 20.42
N ARG A 905 -8.72 -26.55 19.59
CA ARG A 905 -9.51 -25.31 19.48
C ARG A 905 -10.69 -25.24 20.45
N ILE A 906 -11.08 -26.37 21.05
CA ILE A 906 -12.16 -26.44 22.05
C ILE A 906 -11.69 -25.92 23.42
N GLY A 907 -10.41 -26.13 23.79
CA GLY A 907 -9.80 -25.55 24.99
C GLY A 907 -9.40 -26.57 26.06
N THR A 908 -9.45 -26.17 27.35
CA THR A 908 -8.84 -26.92 28.48
C THR A 908 -9.47 -28.28 28.76
N GLU A 909 -10.74 -28.48 28.40
CA GLU A 909 -11.44 -29.77 28.56
C GLU A 909 -10.82 -30.89 27.71
N ALA A 910 -10.10 -30.53 26.65
CA ALA A 910 -9.43 -31.46 25.75
C ALA A 910 -8.01 -31.85 26.19
N VAL A 911 -7.50 -31.33 27.32
CA VAL A 911 -6.09 -31.54 27.73
C VAL A 911 -5.77 -33.02 27.98
N ALA A 912 -6.61 -33.76 28.72
CA ALA A 912 -6.36 -35.17 28.99
C ALA A 912 -6.40 -36.04 27.69
N PRO A 913 -7.37 -35.87 26.79
CA PRO A 913 -7.34 -36.52 25.47
C PRO A 913 -6.12 -36.17 24.62
N LEU A 914 -5.70 -34.90 24.62
CA LEU A 914 -4.52 -34.46 23.88
C LEU A 914 -3.22 -35.06 24.46
N VAL A 915 -3.13 -35.24 25.78
CA VAL A 915 -2.01 -35.95 26.42
C VAL A 915 -1.96 -37.41 25.96
N HIS A 916 -3.11 -38.07 25.77
CA HIS A 916 -3.13 -39.41 25.19
C HIS A 916 -2.68 -39.42 23.72
N ALA A 917 -3.07 -38.41 22.93
CA ALA A 917 -2.66 -38.26 21.54
C ALA A 917 -1.15 -37.98 21.35
N LEU A 918 -0.43 -37.55 22.41
CA LEU A 918 1.03 -37.50 22.42
C LEU A 918 1.69 -38.87 22.31
N GLY A 919 0.96 -39.96 22.59
CA GLY A 919 1.43 -41.33 22.40
C GLY A 919 1.06 -41.96 21.06
N ASP A 920 0.51 -41.19 20.10
CA ASP A 920 0.07 -41.75 18.81
C ASP A 920 1.25 -42.28 18.00
N THR A 921 1.00 -43.36 17.25
CA THR A 921 1.97 -43.94 16.31
C THR A 921 2.44 -42.95 15.23
N ASP A 922 1.57 -42.04 14.79
CA ASP A 922 1.88 -41.07 13.74
C ASP A 922 2.42 -39.76 14.29
N ALA A 923 3.58 -39.33 13.78
CA ALA A 923 4.26 -38.16 14.30
C ALA A 923 3.55 -36.83 14.02
N GLN A 924 2.73 -36.73 12.96
CA GLN A 924 1.93 -35.52 12.72
C GLN A 924 0.81 -35.38 13.74
N VAL A 925 0.18 -36.49 14.14
CA VAL A 925 -0.83 -36.50 15.20
C VAL A 925 -0.20 -36.08 16.53
N ARG A 926 0.97 -36.64 16.88
CA ARG A 926 1.73 -36.22 18.08
C ARG A 926 2.09 -34.74 18.02
N GLN A 927 2.56 -34.25 16.87
CA GLN A 927 2.93 -32.84 16.70
C GLN A 927 1.73 -31.90 16.91
N VAL A 928 0.58 -32.20 16.32
CA VAL A 928 -0.65 -31.40 16.50
C VAL A 928 -1.09 -31.44 17.95
N ALA A 929 -1.00 -32.59 18.63
CA ALA A 929 -1.31 -32.70 20.05
C ALA A 929 -0.39 -31.82 20.91
N VAL A 930 0.91 -31.78 20.62
CA VAL A 930 1.87 -30.89 21.28
C VAL A 930 1.52 -29.41 21.05
N ILE A 931 1.23 -29.02 19.81
CA ILE A 931 0.86 -27.63 19.46
C ILE A 931 -0.43 -27.22 20.18
N ALA A 932 -1.43 -28.11 20.17
CA ALA A 932 -2.71 -27.92 20.83
C ALA A 932 -2.55 -27.73 22.34
N LEU A 933 -1.72 -28.53 23.00
CA LEU A 933 -1.40 -28.36 24.42
C LEU A 933 -0.66 -27.04 24.68
N GLY A 934 0.27 -26.64 23.80
CA GLY A 934 1.04 -25.40 23.91
C GLY A 934 0.23 -24.11 23.76
N HIS A 935 -1.01 -24.18 23.27
CA HIS A 935 -1.93 -23.03 23.29
C HIS A 935 -2.48 -22.72 24.69
N ASN A 936 -2.36 -23.66 25.64
CA ASN A 936 -2.75 -23.47 27.03
C ASN A 936 -1.55 -23.05 27.90
N ARG A 937 -1.64 -21.87 28.54
CA ARG A 937 -0.57 -21.35 29.42
C ARG A 937 -0.52 -22.03 30.80
N SER A 938 -1.61 -22.64 31.23
CA SER A 938 -1.70 -23.38 32.49
C SER A 938 -2.14 -24.80 32.17
N LEU A 939 -1.23 -25.75 32.35
CA LEU A 939 -1.46 -27.17 32.13
C LEU A 939 -1.25 -27.92 33.46
N PRO A 940 -1.98 -29.02 33.71
CA PRO A 940 -1.73 -29.87 34.85
C PRO A 940 -0.31 -30.47 34.76
N THR A 941 0.29 -30.78 35.89
CA THR A 941 1.65 -31.34 35.97
C THR A 941 1.81 -32.58 35.10
N SER A 942 0.78 -33.42 34.98
CA SER A 942 0.77 -34.59 34.10
C SER A 942 0.96 -34.24 32.61
N ALA A 943 0.34 -33.16 32.14
CA ALA A 943 0.50 -32.69 30.76
C ALA A 943 1.85 -32.02 30.53
N VAL A 944 2.39 -31.31 31.52
CA VAL A 944 3.76 -30.76 31.46
C VAL A 944 4.79 -31.88 31.40
N THR A 945 4.63 -32.92 32.22
CA THR A 945 5.49 -34.11 32.17
C THR A 945 5.40 -34.81 30.81
N ALA A 946 4.20 -34.90 30.22
CA ALA A 946 4.03 -35.48 28.88
C ALA A 946 4.70 -34.64 27.78
N LEU A 947 4.61 -33.30 27.85
CA LEU A 947 5.34 -32.40 26.94
C LEU A 947 6.86 -32.51 27.13
N ILE A 948 7.34 -32.71 28.36
CA ILE A 948 8.75 -32.96 28.64
C ILE A 948 9.20 -34.30 28.05
N GLN A 949 8.37 -35.35 28.12
CA GLN A 949 8.67 -36.60 27.42
C GLN A 949 8.67 -36.42 25.89
N ALA A 950 7.82 -35.55 25.35
CA ALA A 950 7.81 -35.21 23.93
C ALA A 950 9.09 -34.46 23.47
N LEU A 951 9.89 -33.89 24.38
CA LEU A 951 11.25 -33.41 24.04
C LEU A 951 12.21 -34.56 23.68
N LYS A 952 11.88 -35.79 24.09
CA LYS A 952 12.60 -37.03 23.78
C LYS A 952 11.95 -37.82 22.65
N ASP A 953 10.93 -37.27 21.99
CA ASP A 953 10.25 -37.93 20.87
C ASP A 953 11.25 -38.27 19.76
N SER A 954 11.05 -39.35 19.00
CA SER A 954 11.96 -39.68 17.89
C SER A 954 11.91 -38.65 16.75
N GLU A 955 10.80 -37.92 16.61
CA GLU A 955 10.58 -37.02 15.49
C GLU A 955 10.95 -35.56 15.79
N GLY A 956 11.79 -34.96 14.94
CA GLY A 956 12.34 -33.63 15.17
C GLY A 956 11.30 -32.51 15.21
N ASN A 957 10.20 -32.66 14.46
CA ASN A 957 9.09 -31.71 14.45
C ASN A 957 8.30 -31.72 15.77
N VAL A 958 8.15 -32.89 16.39
CA VAL A 958 7.49 -33.06 17.70
C VAL A 958 8.36 -32.48 18.80
N GLN A 959 9.67 -32.77 18.79
CA GLN A 959 10.64 -32.19 19.72
C GLN A 959 10.64 -30.65 19.67
N PHE A 960 10.66 -30.07 18.46
CA PHE A 960 10.61 -28.62 18.28
C PHE A 960 9.31 -28.03 18.79
N ALA A 961 8.16 -28.64 18.43
CA ALA A 961 6.86 -28.21 18.92
C ALA A 961 6.79 -28.27 20.45
N ALA A 962 7.42 -29.27 21.08
CA ALA A 962 7.43 -29.44 22.54
C ALA A 962 8.31 -28.38 23.20
N SER A 963 9.46 -28.06 22.59
CA SER A 963 10.34 -26.98 23.04
C SER A 963 9.66 -25.60 22.92
N ASP A 964 8.92 -25.34 21.84
CA ASP A 964 8.15 -24.12 21.66
C ASP A 964 6.98 -24.04 22.65
N ALA A 965 6.23 -25.13 22.81
CA ALA A 965 5.12 -25.22 23.77
C ALA A 965 5.58 -24.95 25.21
N LEU A 966 6.65 -25.63 25.67
CA LEU A 966 7.21 -25.42 27.01
C LEU A 966 7.85 -24.02 27.14
N GLY A 967 8.46 -23.49 26.09
CA GLY A 967 8.98 -22.12 26.06
C GLY A 967 7.89 -21.07 26.29
N ARG A 968 6.71 -21.26 25.70
CA ARG A 968 5.53 -20.39 25.91
C ARG A 968 4.97 -20.45 27.34
N MET A 969 5.24 -21.53 28.08
CA MET A 969 4.83 -21.68 29.48
C MET A 969 5.75 -20.89 30.45
N GLY A 970 7.00 -20.63 30.05
CA GLY A 970 7.90 -19.73 30.78
C GLY A 970 8.53 -20.34 32.05
N ALA A 971 8.67 -19.53 33.11
CA ALA A 971 9.43 -19.90 34.32
C ALA A 971 8.88 -21.10 35.10
N THR A 972 7.58 -21.41 34.92
CA THR A 972 6.86 -22.47 35.65
C THR A 972 7.38 -23.88 35.36
N VAL A 973 8.05 -24.07 34.22
CA VAL A 973 8.59 -25.37 33.80
C VAL A 973 10.10 -25.51 34.06
N VAL A 974 10.76 -24.46 34.56
CA VAL A 974 12.23 -24.45 34.80
C VAL A 974 12.67 -25.54 35.79
N PRO A 975 12.01 -25.76 36.95
CA PRO A 975 12.39 -26.82 37.88
C PRO A 975 12.36 -28.22 37.25
N GLN A 976 11.38 -28.48 36.38
CA GLN A 976 11.23 -29.76 35.69
C GLN A 976 12.26 -29.91 34.57
N LEU A 977 12.61 -28.83 33.86
CA LEU A 977 13.66 -28.82 32.84
C LEU A 977 15.07 -29.02 33.43
N LEU A 978 15.30 -28.63 34.70
CA LEU A 978 16.56 -28.90 35.39
C LEU A 978 16.87 -30.40 35.49
N GLN A 979 15.86 -31.22 35.77
CA GLN A 979 16.03 -32.68 35.83
C GLN A 979 16.37 -33.27 34.45
N VAL A 980 15.84 -32.68 33.37
CA VAL A 980 16.08 -33.12 31.99
C VAL A 980 17.48 -32.73 31.50
N LEU A 981 18.07 -31.66 32.06
CA LEU A 981 19.47 -31.33 31.78
C LEU A 981 20.41 -32.42 32.26
N GLU A 982 20.08 -33.21 33.28
CA GLU A 982 20.95 -34.29 33.77
C GLU A 982 20.72 -35.64 33.06
N ASP A 983 19.91 -35.66 32.00
CA ASP A 983 19.58 -36.87 31.27
C ASP A 983 20.84 -37.51 30.62
N PRO A 984 20.97 -38.85 30.61
CA PRO A 984 22.11 -39.52 29.99
C PRO A 984 22.24 -39.27 28.49
N ASP A 985 21.15 -38.98 27.77
CA ASP A 985 21.19 -38.70 26.32
C ASP A 985 21.57 -37.22 26.05
N PRO A 986 22.72 -36.96 25.40
CA PRO A 986 23.13 -35.60 25.05
C PRO A 986 22.14 -34.85 24.16
N LYS A 987 21.36 -35.55 23.33
CA LYS A 987 20.31 -34.92 22.50
C LYS A 987 19.21 -34.35 23.38
N VAL A 988 18.82 -35.06 24.43
CA VAL A 988 17.79 -34.64 25.40
C VAL A 988 18.28 -33.46 26.21
N ARG A 989 19.53 -33.51 26.71
CA ARG A 989 20.18 -32.37 27.40
C ARG A 989 20.22 -31.12 26.52
N ARG A 990 20.61 -31.29 25.26
CA ARG A 990 20.64 -30.20 24.27
C ARG A 990 19.27 -29.59 24.04
N THR A 991 18.23 -30.40 23.92
CA THR A 991 16.86 -29.91 23.73
C THR A 991 16.36 -29.17 24.97
N ALA A 992 16.64 -29.66 26.17
CA ALA A 992 16.34 -28.94 27.42
C ALA A 992 17.07 -27.60 27.52
N ALA A 993 18.36 -27.55 27.16
CA ALA A 993 19.12 -26.31 27.10
C ALA A 993 18.54 -25.31 26.08
N ASN A 994 18.10 -25.79 24.91
CA ASN A 994 17.43 -24.95 23.91
C ASN A 994 16.09 -24.41 24.41
N THR A 995 15.29 -25.22 25.13
CA THR A 995 14.04 -24.77 25.75
C THR A 995 14.29 -23.73 26.85
N LEU A 996 15.34 -23.89 27.66
CA LEU A 996 15.74 -22.86 28.63
C LEU A 996 16.21 -21.57 27.92
N ALA A 997 16.81 -21.71 26.73
CA ALA A 997 17.18 -20.59 25.88
C ALA A 997 15.97 -19.87 25.26
N THR A 998 14.85 -20.56 25.00
CA THR A 998 13.59 -19.94 24.55
C THR A 998 12.85 -19.24 25.69
N ILE A 999 12.94 -19.75 26.92
CA ILE A 999 12.42 -19.10 28.13
C ILE A 999 13.18 -17.78 28.43
N GLY A 1000 14.51 -17.76 28.26
CA GLY A 1000 15.31 -16.55 28.40
C GLY A 1000 15.61 -16.17 29.87
N PRO A 1001 15.65 -14.88 30.24
CA PRO A 1001 16.09 -14.42 31.58
C PRO A 1001 15.42 -15.09 32.79
N PRO A 1002 14.12 -15.44 32.77
CA PRO A 1002 13.48 -16.14 33.90
C PRO A 1002 14.07 -17.52 34.21
N ALA A 1003 14.84 -18.12 33.30
CA ALA A 1003 15.52 -19.39 33.50
C ALA A 1003 16.91 -19.27 34.14
N ALA A 1004 17.33 -18.09 34.61
CA ALA A 1004 18.66 -17.85 35.19
C ALA A 1004 19.01 -18.77 36.38
N ALA A 1005 18.00 -19.28 37.11
CA ALA A 1005 18.20 -20.26 38.18
C ALA A 1005 18.88 -21.57 37.69
N SER A 1006 18.84 -21.86 36.39
CA SER A 1006 19.51 -23.02 35.78
C SER A 1006 20.97 -22.80 35.39
N ALA A 1007 21.52 -21.61 35.63
CA ALA A 1007 22.86 -21.22 35.17
C ALA A 1007 23.96 -22.14 35.70
N SER A 1008 23.90 -22.56 36.96
CA SER A 1008 24.91 -23.43 37.58
C SER A 1008 25.02 -24.80 36.91
N VAL A 1009 23.88 -25.40 36.55
CA VAL A 1009 23.81 -26.68 35.85
C VAL A 1009 24.30 -26.51 34.41
N LEU A 1010 23.83 -25.48 33.71
CA LEU A 1010 24.26 -25.17 32.33
C LEU A 1010 25.77 -24.86 32.25
N ILE A 1011 26.35 -24.23 33.26
CA ILE A 1011 27.80 -23.95 33.32
C ILE A 1011 28.59 -25.25 33.36
N LYS A 1012 28.17 -26.24 34.16
CA LYS A 1012 28.79 -27.57 34.17
C LYS A 1012 28.65 -28.26 32.80
N GLN A 1013 27.52 -28.08 32.13
CA GLN A 1013 27.25 -28.66 30.80
C GLN A 1013 28.08 -28.06 29.67
N MET A 1014 28.70 -26.89 29.85
CA MET A 1014 29.59 -26.33 28.82
C MET A 1014 30.84 -27.19 28.59
N ASN A 1015 31.13 -28.12 29.50
CA ASN A 1015 32.21 -29.10 29.38
C ASN A 1015 31.68 -30.53 29.13
N ASP A 1016 30.44 -30.65 28.64
CA ASP A 1016 29.88 -31.93 28.20
C ASP A 1016 30.74 -32.51 27.06
N ALA A 1017 30.94 -33.83 27.08
CA ALA A 1017 31.68 -34.54 26.03
C ALA A 1017 31.00 -34.38 24.65
N ASP A 1018 29.67 -34.19 24.63
CA ASP A 1018 28.95 -33.83 23.41
C ASP A 1018 29.04 -32.33 23.11
N THR A 1019 29.75 -32.01 22.03
CA THR A 1019 29.98 -30.62 21.60
C THR A 1019 28.70 -29.86 21.25
N LEU A 1020 27.62 -30.54 20.84
CA LEU A 1020 26.35 -29.88 20.49
C LEU A 1020 25.54 -29.53 21.74
N SER A 1021 25.54 -30.40 22.76
CA SER A 1021 25.00 -30.14 24.10
C SER A 1021 25.73 -28.98 24.77
N ALA A 1022 27.06 -29.01 24.78
CA ALA A 1022 27.90 -27.93 25.33
C ALA A 1022 27.64 -26.57 24.63
N ARG A 1023 27.47 -26.56 23.30
CA ARG A 1023 27.11 -25.36 22.55
C ARG A 1023 25.70 -24.86 22.86
N ALA A 1024 24.73 -25.75 23.06
CA ALA A 1024 23.38 -25.36 23.44
C ALA A 1024 23.36 -24.77 24.85
N ALA A 1025 24.12 -25.32 25.79
CA ALA A 1025 24.26 -24.77 27.14
C ALA A 1025 24.88 -23.36 27.12
N ALA A 1026 25.96 -23.15 26.36
CA ALA A 1026 26.55 -21.83 26.17
C ALA A 1026 25.60 -20.84 25.46
N GLY A 1027 24.82 -21.33 24.50
CA GLY A 1027 23.79 -20.56 23.81
C GLY A 1027 22.64 -20.14 24.73
N ALA A 1028 22.21 -21.03 25.62
CA ALA A 1028 21.18 -20.78 26.62
C ALA A 1028 21.62 -19.71 27.62
N LEU A 1029 22.80 -19.85 28.20
CA LEU A 1029 23.40 -18.85 29.10
C LEU A 1029 23.53 -17.48 28.43
N ASN A 1030 23.90 -17.43 27.14
CA ASN A 1030 23.96 -16.18 26.38
C ASN A 1030 22.57 -15.55 26.12
N ARG A 1031 21.50 -16.34 26.00
CA ARG A 1031 20.12 -15.83 25.84
C ARG A 1031 19.49 -15.38 27.17
N MET A 1032 19.97 -15.88 28.30
CA MET A 1032 19.54 -15.44 29.64
C MET A 1032 20.10 -14.06 30.03
N GLY A 1033 21.14 -13.58 29.34
CA GLY A 1033 21.61 -12.20 29.43
C GLY A 1033 22.37 -11.87 30.72
N SER A 1034 22.17 -10.66 31.27
CA SER A 1034 22.89 -10.17 32.46
C SER A 1034 22.60 -10.96 33.73
N ALA A 1035 21.45 -11.63 33.81
CA ALA A 1035 21.01 -12.39 34.99
C ALA A 1035 21.94 -13.55 35.38
N VAL A 1036 22.77 -14.06 34.43
CA VAL A 1036 23.70 -15.16 34.68
C VAL A 1036 25.16 -14.71 34.86
N VAL A 1037 25.45 -13.41 34.74
CA VAL A 1037 26.81 -12.85 34.84
C VAL A 1037 27.49 -13.18 36.18
N PRO A 1038 26.83 -13.04 37.36
CA PRO A 1038 27.47 -13.39 38.63
C PRO A 1038 27.94 -14.85 38.69
N ALA A 1039 27.10 -15.78 38.24
CA ALA A 1039 27.43 -17.21 38.20
C ALA A 1039 28.57 -17.53 37.22
N LEU A 1040 28.60 -16.85 36.07
CA LEU A 1040 29.67 -17.00 35.07
C LEU A 1040 31.00 -16.43 35.56
N VAL A 1041 30.99 -15.30 36.27
CA VAL A 1041 32.19 -14.69 36.86
C VAL A 1041 32.79 -15.61 37.91
N GLU A 1042 31.97 -16.14 38.81
CA GLU A 1042 32.45 -17.07 39.83
C GLU A 1042 33.07 -18.33 39.20
N ALA A 1043 32.39 -18.93 38.22
CA ALA A 1043 32.89 -20.10 37.53
C ALA A 1043 34.16 -19.83 36.70
N ALA A 1044 34.29 -18.65 36.09
CA ALA A 1044 35.49 -18.26 35.35
C ALA A 1044 36.73 -18.14 36.25
N LEU A 1045 36.56 -17.71 37.50
CA LEU A 1045 37.65 -17.48 38.44
C LEU A 1045 38.01 -18.72 39.28
N LYS A 1046 37.01 -19.51 39.69
CA LYS A 1046 37.18 -20.55 40.72
C LYS A 1046 37.03 -21.98 40.21
N SER A 1047 36.55 -22.20 38.98
CA SER A 1047 36.32 -23.57 38.49
C SER A 1047 37.64 -24.36 38.39
N PRO A 1048 37.72 -25.60 38.90
CA PRO A 1048 38.90 -26.44 38.75
C PRO A 1048 39.14 -26.86 37.29
N ASP A 1049 38.08 -26.90 36.48
CA ASP A 1049 38.12 -27.33 35.09
C ASP A 1049 38.47 -26.16 34.13
N LYS A 1050 39.56 -26.32 33.38
CA LYS A 1050 40.05 -25.30 32.44
C LYS A 1050 39.12 -25.07 31.23
N GLY A 1051 38.40 -26.11 30.79
CA GLY A 1051 37.41 -26.04 29.72
C GLY A 1051 36.21 -25.19 30.15
N VAL A 1052 35.73 -25.39 31.39
CA VAL A 1052 34.67 -24.55 31.98
C VAL A 1052 35.12 -23.09 32.09
N ARG A 1053 36.35 -22.83 32.60
CA ARG A 1053 36.88 -21.45 32.69
C ARG A 1053 36.95 -20.78 31.30
N ALA A 1054 37.49 -21.47 30.30
CA ALA A 1054 37.55 -20.97 28.92
C ALA A 1054 36.17 -20.71 28.30
N ALA A 1055 35.20 -21.60 28.55
CA ALA A 1055 33.82 -21.46 28.07
C ALA A 1055 33.11 -20.26 28.74
N CYS A 1056 33.25 -20.09 30.06
CA CYS A 1056 32.73 -18.93 30.79
C CYS A 1056 33.29 -17.61 30.25
N VAL A 1057 34.60 -17.54 30.00
CA VAL A 1057 35.27 -16.38 29.36
C VAL A 1057 34.62 -16.07 28.00
N SER A 1058 34.33 -17.10 27.21
CA SER A 1058 33.70 -16.95 25.90
C SER A 1058 32.26 -16.44 25.98
N VAL A 1059 31.47 -16.93 26.96
CA VAL A 1059 30.08 -16.50 27.16
C VAL A 1059 30.01 -15.09 27.74
N LEU A 1060 30.82 -14.76 28.75
CA LEU A 1060 30.97 -13.42 29.32
C LEU A 1060 31.32 -12.37 28.24
N ALA A 1061 32.21 -12.72 27.32
CA ALA A 1061 32.56 -11.85 26.21
C ALA A 1061 31.39 -11.61 25.24
N ARG A 1062 30.52 -12.61 25.03
CA ARG A 1062 29.36 -12.48 24.14
C ARG A 1062 28.22 -11.71 24.79
N THR A 1063 27.99 -11.90 26.09
CA THR A 1063 26.97 -11.15 26.85
C THR A 1063 27.34 -9.67 26.93
N ALA A 1064 28.61 -9.34 27.18
CA ALA A 1064 29.09 -7.95 27.21
C ALA A 1064 29.20 -7.26 25.84
N ARG A 1065 29.24 -8.01 24.73
CA ARG A 1065 29.26 -7.45 23.36
C ARG A 1065 27.88 -7.02 22.84
N ARG A 1066 26.80 -7.43 23.49
CA ARG A 1066 25.45 -7.01 23.11
C ARG A 1066 25.14 -5.67 23.79
N PRO A 1067 24.99 -4.55 23.06
CA PRO A 1067 24.36 -3.38 23.64
C PRO A 1067 22.90 -3.75 24.00
N PRO A 1068 22.32 -3.22 25.10
CA PRO A 1068 20.93 -3.45 25.52
C PRO A 1068 19.87 -3.06 24.47
N VAL A 1069 20.32 -2.43 23.39
CA VAL A 1069 19.56 -1.69 22.38
C VAL A 1069 18.59 -2.57 21.57
N ILE A 1070 18.72 -3.90 21.54
CA ILE A 1070 17.73 -4.75 20.84
C ILE A 1070 16.43 -4.96 21.67
N GLY A 1071 16.49 -4.84 23.00
CA GLY A 1071 15.28 -4.82 23.85
C GLY A 1071 14.69 -3.40 23.95
N VAL A 1072 15.57 -2.41 24.13
CA VAL A 1072 15.18 -1.04 24.47
C VAL A 1072 14.68 -0.24 23.24
N VAL A 1073 15.13 -0.54 22.01
CA VAL A 1073 14.67 0.19 20.80
C VAL A 1073 13.23 -0.14 20.39
N ARG A 1074 12.62 -1.19 20.96
CA ARG A 1074 11.17 -1.42 20.77
C ARG A 1074 10.29 -0.55 21.68
N GLU A 1075 10.80 -0.07 22.81
CA GLU A 1075 10.05 0.79 23.74
C GLU A 1075 10.47 2.27 23.70
N ILE A 1076 11.73 2.61 23.40
CA ILE A 1076 12.18 4.00 23.25
C ILE A 1076 11.95 4.48 21.81
N ARG A 1077 10.68 4.46 21.40
CA ARG A 1077 10.18 5.24 20.26
C ARG A 1077 9.52 6.56 20.70
N PHE A 1078 9.65 6.90 21.98
CA PHE A 1078 9.15 8.14 22.56
C PHE A 1078 10.18 8.69 23.56
N LEU A 1079 10.59 9.95 23.32
CA LEU A 1079 11.28 10.90 24.21
C LEU A 1079 12.83 10.95 24.17
N SER A 1080 13.30 12.14 23.74
CA SER A 1080 14.56 12.85 24.03
C SER A 1080 15.93 12.27 23.65
N ASN A 1081 16.72 13.15 23.00
CA ASN A 1081 18.16 13.04 22.75
C ASN A 1081 18.98 13.25 24.04
N ASP A 1082 19.03 12.25 24.92
CA ASP A 1082 20.11 12.14 25.90
C ASP A 1082 20.50 10.67 26.04
N LEU A 1083 21.54 10.27 25.30
CA LEU A 1083 22.17 8.96 25.37
C LEU A 1083 23.11 8.92 26.59
N THR A 1084 22.55 8.73 27.78
CA THR A 1084 23.34 8.23 28.92
C THR A 1084 23.17 6.72 29.00
N VAL A 1085 24.28 5.98 29.00
CA VAL A 1085 24.27 4.53 29.24
C VAL A 1085 23.71 4.30 30.64
N PRO A 1086 22.64 3.50 30.83
CA PRO A 1086 22.11 3.22 32.17
C PRO A 1086 23.23 2.66 33.07
N ALA A 1087 23.35 3.15 34.30
CA ALA A 1087 24.43 2.79 35.23
C ALA A 1087 24.62 1.26 35.36
N GLU A 1088 23.52 0.51 35.41
CA GLU A 1088 23.51 -0.96 35.49
C GLU A 1088 24.22 -1.66 34.32
N VAL A 1089 24.20 -1.06 33.12
CA VAL A 1089 24.86 -1.60 31.93
C VAL A 1089 26.36 -1.34 31.97
N GLY A 1090 26.76 -0.17 32.48
CA GLY A 1090 28.16 0.16 32.76
C GLY A 1090 28.77 -0.79 33.78
N ASP A 1091 28.04 -1.09 34.86
CA ASP A 1091 28.49 -1.97 35.94
C ASP A 1091 28.70 -3.42 35.47
N VAL A 1092 27.79 -3.96 34.64
CA VAL A 1092 27.94 -5.31 34.09
C VAL A 1092 29.15 -5.41 33.16
N VAL A 1093 29.37 -4.42 32.30
CA VAL A 1093 30.52 -4.41 31.38
C VAL A 1093 31.83 -4.21 32.12
N ALA A 1094 31.86 -3.34 33.13
CA ALA A 1094 33.00 -3.15 34.01
C ALA A 1094 33.34 -4.43 34.78
N THR A 1095 32.33 -5.13 35.33
CA THR A 1095 32.49 -6.41 36.01
C THR A 1095 33.06 -7.48 35.06
N VAL A 1096 32.58 -7.54 33.82
CA VAL A 1096 33.10 -8.49 32.81
C VAL A 1096 34.54 -8.15 32.43
N LEU A 1097 34.87 -6.88 32.19
CA LEU A 1097 36.23 -6.47 31.81
C LEU A 1097 37.25 -6.73 32.94
N THR A 1098 36.90 -6.38 34.17
CA THR A 1098 37.74 -6.66 35.36
C THR A 1098 37.94 -8.16 35.58
N THR A 1099 36.89 -8.96 35.39
CA THR A 1099 37.00 -10.43 35.46
C THR A 1099 37.91 -10.97 34.36
N LEU A 1100 37.77 -10.50 33.12
CA LEU A 1100 38.62 -10.93 32.00
C LEU A 1100 40.09 -10.52 32.22
N GLU A 1101 40.35 -9.38 32.85
CA GLU A 1101 41.70 -8.95 33.26
C GLU A 1101 42.28 -9.87 34.33
N ALA A 1102 41.51 -10.17 35.38
CA ALA A 1102 41.93 -11.07 36.44
C ALA A 1102 42.26 -12.47 35.92
N VAL A 1103 41.43 -13.03 35.04
CA VAL A 1103 41.69 -14.33 34.40
C VAL A 1103 42.91 -14.25 33.47
N ALA A 1104 43.07 -13.17 32.70
CA ALA A 1104 44.22 -12.98 31.81
C ALA A 1104 45.55 -12.88 32.57
N ALA A 1105 45.55 -12.31 33.77
CA ALA A 1105 46.74 -12.14 34.60
C ALA A 1105 47.10 -13.41 35.39
N ASN A 1106 46.10 -14.08 35.96
CA ASN A 1106 46.31 -15.03 37.06
C ASN A 1106 45.89 -16.49 36.77
N ASP A 1107 45.30 -16.81 35.61
CA ASP A 1107 44.90 -18.20 35.32
C ASP A 1107 46.14 -19.10 35.14
N PRO A 1108 46.19 -20.28 35.78
CA PRO A 1108 47.34 -21.19 35.68
C PRO A 1108 47.58 -21.71 34.25
N GLU A 1109 46.55 -21.73 33.39
CA GLU A 1109 46.63 -22.29 32.05
C GLU A 1109 46.84 -21.19 30.98
N PRO A 1110 47.92 -21.26 30.17
CA PRO A 1110 48.22 -20.23 29.17
C PRO A 1110 47.13 -20.06 28.10
N VAL A 1111 46.46 -21.15 27.73
CA VAL A 1111 45.37 -21.13 26.74
C VAL A 1111 44.16 -20.31 27.23
N VAL A 1112 43.86 -20.37 28.53
CA VAL A 1112 42.75 -19.62 29.13
C VAL A 1112 43.12 -18.13 29.25
N ARG A 1113 44.38 -17.83 29.61
CA ARG A 1113 44.91 -16.45 29.64
C ARG A 1113 44.82 -15.78 28.27
N GLU A 1114 45.24 -16.46 27.21
CA GLU A 1114 45.15 -15.94 25.84
C GLU A 1114 43.70 -15.76 25.37
N ALA A 1115 42.80 -16.68 25.75
CA ALA A 1115 41.38 -16.56 25.45
C ALA A 1115 40.76 -15.34 26.15
N ALA A 1116 41.10 -15.09 27.42
CA ALA A 1116 40.64 -13.93 28.17
C ALA A 1116 41.17 -12.61 27.60
N GLN A 1117 42.45 -12.55 27.18
CA GLN A 1117 43.01 -11.38 26.51
C GLN A 1117 42.34 -11.07 25.16
N ARG A 1118 42.04 -12.12 24.36
CA ARG A 1118 41.29 -11.96 23.09
C ARG A 1118 39.85 -11.52 23.34
N ALA A 1119 39.18 -12.12 24.33
CA ALA A 1119 37.84 -11.76 24.76
C ALA A 1119 37.76 -10.29 25.18
N ARG A 1120 38.67 -9.84 26.05
CA ARG A 1120 38.76 -8.46 26.55
C ARG A 1120 38.97 -7.47 25.41
N ARG A 1121 39.95 -7.70 24.54
CA ARG A 1121 40.21 -6.85 23.36
C ARG A 1121 38.97 -6.72 22.50
N SER A 1122 38.25 -7.81 22.30
CA SER A 1122 37.09 -7.81 21.43
C SER A 1122 35.86 -7.15 22.07
N VAL A 1123 35.66 -7.23 23.39
CA VAL A 1123 34.65 -6.43 24.11
C VAL A 1123 34.99 -4.95 24.00
N LEU A 1124 36.25 -4.56 24.25
CA LEU A 1124 36.71 -3.17 24.12
C LEU A 1124 36.57 -2.64 22.68
N GLN A 1125 36.85 -3.45 21.66
CA GLN A 1125 36.64 -3.07 20.26
C GLN A 1125 35.15 -2.85 19.94
N SER A 1126 34.26 -3.75 20.41
CA SER A 1126 32.83 -3.60 20.18
C SER A 1126 32.23 -2.35 20.85
N TRP A 1127 32.77 -1.89 21.98
CA TRP A 1127 32.34 -0.65 22.62
C TRP A 1127 33.08 0.60 22.11
N GLY A 1128 34.33 0.46 21.69
CA GLY A 1128 35.13 1.54 21.07
C GLY A 1128 34.60 2.00 19.70
N THR A 1129 33.84 1.14 19.00
CA THR A 1129 33.08 1.52 17.79
C THR A 1129 31.79 2.29 18.08
N TRP A 1130 31.28 2.26 19.31
CA TRP A 1130 30.06 2.98 19.72
C TRP A 1130 30.36 4.32 20.42
N GLY A 1131 31.55 4.45 21.02
CA GLY A 1131 32.04 5.72 21.58
C GLY A 1131 32.61 6.70 20.54
N ARG A 1132 32.43 6.45 19.24
CA ARG A 1132 32.76 7.37 18.15
C ARG A 1132 31.51 7.86 17.45
#